data_AF-A0A6I9YHT5-F1
#
_entry.id   AF-A0A6I9YHT5-F1
#
_cell.length_a   1.000
_cell.length_b   1.000
_cell.length_c   1.000
_cell.angle_alpha   90.00
_cell.angle_beta   90.00
_cell.angle_gamma   90.00
#
_symmetry.space_group_name_H-M   'P 1'
#
loop_
_entity.id
_entity.type
_entity.pdbx_description
1 polymer ?
#
loop_
_entity_poly.entity_id
_entity_poly.type
_entity_poly.pdbx_seq_one_letter_code
_entity_poly.pdbx_strand_id
1 'polypeptide(L)'
;MNKELNRVKMVEKEKDALEGERNKAIEFLSLENKMFKEKNKICQYYIYELQKRIYDLEAEKGKIHEDTKEVNEKSSKLADEMRDKNEALKEVEKKLSKITAFIEENKNKFNQLDLEDVQIRENLKHAKSKSKKLEKQLQKDKEKVEEFRTVPASSESAITEATAKREILEKGKEKAEEKLKEVMDSLKKETQGLQKEKEGKEKELMEFSKTVNEARSNFDVTKSELDLYLSRHNTAVSQLKTTEDALQTASGTLKERLTAIKELESKLPQTENELKKKENELDRLVKEEADMKYYIGDLRQKVEEAKSSLAINRSRGKVLEALIQQKKSGNISGIYGRLGDLGAIDEKYDVAISSSCGALDHIVVDTIDTAQKCVNFLKKQNIGVATFIALDKMAVWEKSMGKIQTPENIPRLFDMVKVKDENVRQAFYFALRDTLVANNLDQATRVAFGKGNRWRVITLQGQLIEQSGTMTGGGGKVMKGRMGSSVIVETSEEEVHEMESQLQTKSQKAMLCQEQKTQLEEIIAKLHKNIREMKNTLEKYTASIKSLMDQEAHLKVQVKELEANVIASAPDKVKQIEMEKKCNNLKEEYDKVAAEADKLEKEVKRLHNLIIEINNKKLKAHQDSLDKINKEIDQCTFAITKAQVAIKTSERNLKKTEDAIVRTEKEIEENKNHMQTLKEQLTALDEKAAEVINNSKKAEESLPEIQEERCLVLQKIKAIQEEEHLLQKEALNIRLKIEQLDSHIAEHQLKIKYWQKEISKISLHSVEAEQQENLPVLTQDELENINDPDIIKNQIAILEAQCHEMKPNLSAIAEYNKKEELYLKRVAELDDITNERDKFREAFEGLRKKRLNEFMAGFNVITNKLKENYQMLTLGGDAELELVDSLDPFSEGIMFSVRPPKKSWKKIFNLSGGEKTLSSLALVFALHHYKPTPLYFMDEIDAALDFKNVSIVAFYIYEQTKNAQFIIISLRNNMFEIADRLIGIYKTYNTTKSVATNPKIIASKGLAEPASTECL
;
A
#
# COMPACT_ATOMS: atom_id res chain seq x y z
N MET A 1 -6.96 -45.29 77.48
CA MET A 1 -7.99 -44.29 77.81
C MET A 1 -7.40 -42.99 78.37
N ASN A 2 -6.93 -42.90 79.63
CA ASN A 2 -6.42 -41.62 80.19
C ASN A 2 -5.30 -40.97 79.38
N LYS A 3 -4.41 -41.78 78.76
CA LYS A 3 -3.35 -41.28 77.87
C LYS A 3 -3.89 -40.69 76.56
N GLU A 4 -4.90 -41.33 75.95
CA GLU A 4 -5.52 -40.85 74.71
C GLU A 4 -6.43 -39.64 74.97
N LEU A 5 -7.14 -39.62 76.11
CA LEU A 5 -7.93 -38.46 76.53
C LEU A 5 -7.06 -37.22 76.72
N ASN A 6 -5.87 -37.38 77.31
CA ASN A 6 -4.91 -36.28 77.44
C ASN A 6 -4.36 -35.81 76.09
N ARG A 7 -4.22 -36.71 75.11
CA ARG A 7 -3.81 -36.36 73.74
C ARG A 7 -4.89 -35.58 73.00
N VAL A 8 -6.16 -35.98 73.13
CA VAL A 8 -7.31 -35.24 72.57
C VAL A 8 -7.34 -33.81 73.14
N LYS A 9 -7.24 -33.67 74.47
CA LYS A 9 -7.22 -32.35 75.13
C LYS A 9 -6.03 -31.48 74.73
N MET A 10 -4.88 -32.08 74.41
CA MET A 10 -3.71 -31.33 73.92
C MET A 10 -3.95 -30.78 72.51
N VAL A 11 -4.53 -31.59 71.61
CA VAL A 11 -4.87 -31.16 70.25
C VAL A 11 -6.02 -30.14 70.25
N GLU A 12 -6.98 -30.29 71.16
CA GLU A 12 -8.06 -29.32 71.40
C GLU A 12 -7.51 -27.95 71.79
N LYS A 13 -6.61 -27.91 72.77
CA LYS A 13 -5.97 -26.67 73.21
C LYS A 13 -5.13 -26.01 72.12
N GLU A 14 -4.46 -26.81 71.28
CA GLU A 14 -3.72 -26.31 70.11
C GLU A 14 -4.67 -25.79 69.02
N LYS A 15 -5.83 -26.41 68.82
CA LYS A 15 -6.87 -25.95 67.89
C LYS A 15 -7.46 -24.61 68.35
N ASP A 16 -7.87 -24.52 69.61
CA ASP A 16 -8.49 -23.32 70.19
C ASP A 16 -7.51 -22.14 70.22
N ALA A 17 -6.21 -22.39 70.39
CA ALA A 17 -5.18 -21.35 70.30
C ALA A 17 -5.09 -20.70 68.91
N LEU A 18 -5.44 -21.42 67.84
CA LEU A 18 -5.42 -20.95 66.45
C LEU A 18 -6.75 -20.31 66.01
N GLU A 19 -7.83 -20.50 66.78
CA GLU A 19 -9.18 -19.99 66.45
C GLU A 19 -9.21 -18.47 66.40
N GLY A 20 -8.52 -17.80 67.33
CA GLY A 20 -8.43 -16.33 67.34
C GLY A 20 -7.69 -15.75 66.14
N GLU A 21 -6.67 -16.45 65.61
CA GLU A 21 -5.94 -16.03 64.40
C GLU A 21 -6.73 -16.37 63.13
N ARG A 22 -7.41 -17.52 63.09
CA ARG A 22 -8.35 -17.90 62.02
C ARG A 22 -9.45 -16.86 61.85
N ASN A 23 -10.11 -16.46 62.94
CA ASN A 23 -11.24 -15.52 62.88
C ASN A 23 -10.81 -14.15 62.35
N LYS A 24 -9.61 -13.67 62.73
CA LYS A 24 -9.02 -12.45 62.17
C LYS A 24 -8.68 -12.57 60.67
N ALA A 25 -8.21 -13.74 60.24
CA ALA A 25 -7.93 -14.01 58.83
C ALA A 25 -9.21 -14.11 57.99
N ILE A 26 -10.28 -14.70 58.54
CA ILE A 26 -11.62 -14.74 57.92
C ILE A 26 -12.22 -13.34 57.83
N GLU A 27 -12.12 -12.55 58.90
CA GLU A 27 -12.60 -11.17 58.93
C GLU A 27 -11.92 -10.33 57.85
N PHE A 28 -10.60 -10.46 57.70
CA PHE A 28 -9.84 -9.82 56.62
C PHE A 28 -10.30 -10.26 55.22
N LEU A 29 -10.45 -11.56 54.97
CA LEU A 29 -10.92 -12.06 53.67
C LEU A 29 -12.35 -11.56 53.36
N SER A 30 -13.19 -11.44 54.39
CA SER A 30 -14.56 -10.88 54.25
C SER A 30 -14.54 -9.38 53.93
N LEU A 31 -13.62 -8.62 54.51
CA LEU A 31 -13.41 -7.19 54.22
C LEU A 31 -12.85 -6.99 52.81
N GLU A 32 -11.91 -7.85 52.39
CA GLU A 32 -11.35 -7.85 51.04
C GLU A 32 -12.42 -8.19 49.99
N ASN A 33 -13.30 -9.16 50.27
CA ASN A 33 -14.46 -9.46 49.43
C ASN A 33 -15.44 -8.28 49.33
N LYS A 34 -15.71 -7.56 50.43
CA LYS A 34 -16.53 -6.33 50.40
C LYS A 34 -15.88 -5.24 49.56
N MET A 35 -14.56 -5.04 49.71
CA MET A 35 -13.79 -4.11 48.90
C MET A 35 -13.85 -4.48 47.41
N PHE A 36 -13.73 -5.76 47.08
CA PHE A 36 -13.84 -6.25 45.70
C PHE A 36 -15.24 -6.06 45.11
N LYS A 37 -16.31 -6.23 45.91
CA LYS A 37 -17.68 -5.91 45.48
C LYS A 37 -17.82 -4.42 45.15
N GLU A 38 -17.33 -3.51 46.00
CA GLU A 38 -17.38 -2.08 45.73
C GLU A 38 -16.48 -1.64 44.55
N LYS A 39 -15.29 -2.26 44.40
CA LYS A 39 -14.42 -2.06 43.22
C LYS A 39 -15.08 -2.53 41.92
N ASN A 40 -15.82 -3.62 41.95
CA ASN A 40 -16.58 -4.08 40.79
C ASN A 40 -17.69 -3.09 40.40
N LYS A 41 -18.43 -2.54 41.38
CA LYS A 41 -19.48 -1.53 41.13
C LYS A 41 -18.92 -0.26 40.48
N ILE A 42 -17.82 0.28 40.99
CA ILE A 42 -17.22 1.51 40.43
C ILE A 42 -16.65 1.30 39.02
N CYS A 43 -16.09 0.12 38.74
CA CYS A 43 -15.62 -0.23 37.40
C CYS A 43 -16.80 -0.35 36.41
N GLN A 44 -17.92 -0.98 36.82
CA GLN A 44 -19.14 -1.05 36.00
C GLN A 44 -19.70 0.35 35.72
N TYR A 45 -19.70 1.24 36.71
CA TYR A 45 -20.11 2.64 36.55
C TYR A 45 -19.24 3.39 35.53
N TYR A 46 -17.92 3.31 35.61
CA TYR A 46 -17.05 3.97 34.63
C TYR A 46 -17.21 3.42 33.22
N ILE A 47 -17.48 2.12 33.07
CA ILE A 47 -17.78 1.53 31.76
C ILE A 47 -19.07 2.14 31.21
N TYR A 48 -20.13 2.21 32.02
CA TYR A 48 -21.41 2.81 31.63
C TYR A 48 -21.27 4.30 31.27
N GLU A 49 -20.57 5.10 32.08
CA GLU A 49 -20.36 6.53 31.81
C GLU A 49 -19.59 6.75 30.50
N LEU A 50 -18.54 5.95 30.25
CA LEU A 50 -17.78 5.99 29.01
C LEU A 50 -18.61 5.52 27.80
N GLN A 51 -19.48 4.52 27.97
CA GLN A 51 -20.40 4.07 26.92
C GLN A 51 -21.43 5.14 26.57
N LYS A 52 -21.99 5.83 27.57
CA LYS A 52 -22.89 6.96 27.36
C LYS A 52 -22.19 8.11 26.63
N ARG A 53 -20.94 8.41 27.00
CA ARG A 53 -20.13 9.44 26.34
C ARG A 53 -19.78 9.09 24.90
N ILE A 54 -19.53 7.81 24.61
CA ILE A 54 -19.37 7.32 23.23
C ILE A 54 -20.67 7.50 22.46
N TYR A 55 -21.82 7.14 23.03
CA TYR A 55 -23.13 7.32 22.40
C TYR A 55 -23.40 8.80 22.05
N ASP A 56 -23.10 9.73 22.96
CA ASP A 56 -23.25 11.17 22.72
C ASP A 56 -22.32 11.66 21.58
N LEU A 57 -21.06 11.19 21.56
CA LEU A 57 -20.10 11.51 20.50
C LEU A 57 -20.50 10.89 19.15
N GLU A 58 -21.07 9.68 19.14
CA GLU A 58 -21.60 9.03 17.95
C GLU A 58 -22.85 9.75 17.42
N ALA A 59 -23.70 10.28 18.30
CA ALA A 59 -24.83 11.12 17.93
C ALA A 59 -24.38 12.47 17.34
N GLU A 60 -23.35 13.10 17.91
CA GLU A 60 -22.73 14.31 17.37
C GLU A 60 -22.08 14.05 16.00
N LYS A 61 -21.37 12.92 15.85
CA LYS A 61 -20.82 12.46 14.58
C LYS A 61 -21.92 12.22 13.54
N GLY A 62 -23.06 11.65 13.94
CA GLY A 62 -24.23 11.47 13.07
C GLY A 62 -24.77 12.78 12.52
N LYS A 63 -24.90 13.81 13.37
CA LYS A 63 -25.32 15.16 12.94
C LYS A 63 -24.34 15.80 11.95
N ILE A 64 -23.04 15.76 12.26
CA ILE A 64 -21.99 16.30 11.38
C ILE A 64 -21.94 15.53 10.04
N HIS A 65 -22.22 14.23 10.06
CA HIS A 65 -22.30 13.42 8.84
C HIS A 65 -23.52 13.81 7.97
N GLU A 66 -24.65 14.19 8.58
CA GLU A 66 -25.80 14.78 7.88
C GLU A 66 -25.41 16.11 7.23
N ASP A 67 -24.74 17.01 7.95
CA ASP A 67 -24.24 18.29 7.43
C ASP A 67 -23.24 18.07 6.26
N THR A 68 -22.47 16.98 6.30
CA THR A 68 -21.55 16.59 5.22
C THR A 68 -22.29 16.24 3.93
N LYS A 69 -23.50 15.65 4.01
CA LYS A 69 -24.31 15.36 2.83
C LYS A 69 -24.78 16.63 2.15
N GLU A 70 -25.20 17.64 2.91
CA GLU A 70 -25.59 18.94 2.34
C GLU A 70 -24.44 19.64 1.60
N VAL A 71 -23.23 19.58 2.17
CA VAL A 71 -22.01 20.11 1.52
C VAL A 71 -21.67 19.33 0.25
N ASN A 72 -21.81 18.00 0.26
CA ASN A 72 -21.60 17.17 -0.93
C ASN A 72 -22.63 17.42 -2.04
N GLU A 73 -23.90 17.64 -1.69
CA GLU A 73 -24.94 18.00 -2.67
C GLU A 73 -24.67 19.37 -3.30
N LYS A 74 -24.24 20.35 -2.50
CA LYS A 74 -23.82 21.67 -3.02
C LYS A 74 -22.58 21.55 -3.92
N SER A 75 -21.61 20.73 -3.55
CA SER A 75 -20.42 20.44 -4.37
C SER A 75 -20.79 19.79 -5.71
N SER A 76 -21.74 18.83 -5.71
CA SER A 76 -22.24 18.22 -6.95
C SER A 76 -22.92 19.24 -7.87
N LYS A 77 -23.74 20.15 -7.32
CA LYS A 77 -24.39 21.20 -8.11
C LYS A 77 -23.38 22.17 -8.73
N LEU A 78 -22.37 22.58 -7.96
CA LEU A 78 -21.27 23.42 -8.45
C LEU A 78 -20.44 22.71 -9.55
N ALA A 79 -20.23 21.41 -9.44
CA ALA A 79 -19.54 20.62 -10.47
C ALA A 79 -20.34 20.53 -11.79
N ASP A 80 -21.67 20.38 -11.70
CA ASP A 80 -22.55 20.41 -12.87
C ASP A 80 -22.57 21.81 -13.51
N GLU A 81 -22.66 22.89 -12.71
CA GLU A 81 -22.56 24.26 -13.22
C GLU A 81 -21.20 24.56 -13.87
N MET A 82 -20.10 24.07 -13.30
CA MET A 82 -18.76 24.15 -13.92
C MET A 82 -18.72 23.45 -15.27
N ARG A 83 -19.34 22.29 -15.38
CA ARG A 83 -19.39 21.54 -16.64
C ARG A 83 -20.18 22.31 -17.70
N ASP A 84 -21.35 22.83 -17.36
CA ASP A 84 -22.19 23.61 -18.28
C ASP A 84 -21.47 24.88 -18.77
N LYS A 85 -20.76 25.60 -17.87
CA LYS A 85 -19.98 26.79 -18.25
C LYS A 85 -18.76 26.45 -19.10
N ASN A 86 -18.10 25.31 -18.85
CA ASN A 86 -16.99 24.84 -19.69
C ASN A 86 -17.48 24.39 -21.09
N GLU A 87 -18.66 23.79 -21.21
CA GLU A 87 -19.29 23.52 -22.50
C GLU A 87 -19.64 24.82 -23.25
N ALA A 88 -20.20 25.81 -22.54
CA ALA A 88 -20.47 27.13 -23.12
C ALA A 88 -19.17 27.83 -23.58
N LEU A 89 -18.07 27.73 -22.84
CA LEU A 89 -16.76 28.26 -23.22
C LEU A 89 -16.26 27.61 -24.53
N LYS A 90 -16.38 26.28 -24.65
CA LYS A 90 -16.00 25.56 -25.88
C LYS A 90 -16.81 26.00 -27.10
N GLU A 91 -18.10 26.24 -26.94
CA GLU A 91 -18.94 26.73 -28.04
C GLU A 91 -18.56 28.16 -28.46
N VAL A 92 -18.26 29.05 -27.49
CA VAL A 92 -17.78 30.41 -27.79
C VAL A 92 -16.40 30.38 -28.46
N GLU A 93 -15.48 29.52 -28.01
CA GLU A 93 -14.16 29.35 -28.65
C GLU A 93 -14.24 28.80 -30.07
N LYS A 94 -15.18 27.88 -30.35
CA LYS A 94 -15.46 27.42 -31.73
C LYS A 94 -16.01 28.55 -32.62
N LYS A 95 -16.85 29.43 -32.10
CA LYS A 95 -17.34 30.60 -32.85
C LYS A 95 -16.20 31.57 -33.15
N LEU A 96 -15.35 31.83 -32.15
CA LEU A 96 -14.21 32.72 -32.26
C LEU A 96 -13.21 32.19 -33.30
N SER A 97 -12.87 30.90 -33.26
CA SER A 97 -11.96 30.28 -34.22
C SER A 97 -12.48 30.28 -35.67
N LYS A 98 -13.78 30.06 -35.87
CA LYS A 98 -14.42 30.15 -37.18
C LYS A 98 -14.36 31.56 -37.77
N ILE A 99 -14.61 32.58 -36.95
CA ILE A 99 -14.58 33.99 -37.39
C ILE A 99 -13.14 34.45 -37.64
N THR A 100 -12.18 34.07 -36.80
CA THR A 100 -10.76 34.38 -37.06
C THR A 100 -10.24 33.71 -38.33
N ALA A 101 -10.62 32.45 -38.57
CA ALA A 101 -10.26 31.75 -39.81
C ALA A 101 -10.89 32.41 -41.05
N PHE A 102 -12.15 32.86 -40.94
CA PHE A 102 -12.84 33.58 -42.01
C PHE A 102 -12.19 34.95 -42.31
N ILE A 103 -11.73 35.67 -41.29
CA ILE A 103 -10.99 36.93 -41.46
C ILE A 103 -9.64 36.69 -42.15
N GLU A 104 -8.91 35.65 -41.75
CA GLU A 104 -7.60 35.31 -42.31
C GLU A 104 -7.72 34.84 -43.78
N GLU A 105 -8.74 34.04 -44.09
CA GLU A 105 -9.03 33.62 -45.46
C GLU A 105 -9.36 34.81 -46.38
N ASN A 106 -10.17 35.77 -45.90
CA ASN A 106 -10.49 36.97 -46.67
C ASN A 106 -9.30 37.92 -46.82
N LYS A 107 -8.41 38.02 -45.81
CA LYS A 107 -7.14 38.76 -45.94
C LYS A 107 -6.23 38.14 -46.99
N ASN A 108 -6.14 36.80 -47.03
CA ASN A 108 -5.36 36.10 -48.06
C ASN A 108 -5.94 36.29 -49.47
N LYS A 109 -7.27 36.20 -49.61
CA LYS A 109 -7.96 36.51 -50.88
C LYS A 109 -7.71 37.95 -51.32
N PHE A 110 -7.73 38.91 -50.39
CA PHE A 110 -7.44 40.31 -50.69
C PHE A 110 -6.00 40.51 -51.18
N ASN A 111 -5.00 39.91 -50.51
CA ASN A 111 -3.60 39.98 -50.92
C ASN A 111 -3.36 39.39 -52.32
N GLN A 112 -4.09 38.32 -52.68
CA GLN A 112 -4.01 37.71 -53.99
C GLN A 112 -4.59 38.61 -55.09
N LEU A 113 -5.73 39.28 -54.81
CA LEU A 113 -6.33 40.26 -55.71
C LEU A 113 -5.45 41.52 -55.87
N ASP A 114 -4.74 41.94 -54.82
CA ASP A 114 -3.83 43.10 -54.87
C ASP A 114 -2.61 42.81 -55.78
N LEU A 115 -2.05 41.59 -55.71
CA LEU A 115 -1.00 41.13 -56.63
C LEU A 115 -1.46 41.14 -58.10
N GLU A 116 -2.70 40.69 -58.36
CA GLU A 116 -3.29 40.70 -59.70
C GLU A 116 -3.54 42.13 -60.21
N ASP A 117 -3.99 43.06 -59.34
CA ASP A 117 -4.15 44.49 -59.68
C ASP A 117 -2.80 45.13 -60.07
N VAL A 118 -1.73 44.88 -59.32
CA VAL A 118 -0.38 45.39 -59.65
C VAL A 118 0.05 44.91 -61.05
N GLN A 119 -0.13 43.62 -61.34
CA GLN A 119 0.27 43.05 -62.63
C GLN A 119 -0.53 43.62 -63.80
N ILE A 120 -1.85 43.81 -63.64
CA ILE A 120 -2.71 44.41 -64.67
C ILE A 120 -2.38 45.89 -64.87
N ARG A 121 -2.09 46.65 -63.80
CA ARG A 121 -1.67 48.06 -63.90
C ARG A 121 -0.35 48.22 -64.63
N GLU A 122 0.61 47.32 -64.41
CA GLU A 122 1.88 47.32 -65.12
C GLU A 122 1.69 47.03 -66.61
N ASN A 123 0.88 46.01 -66.95
CA ASN A 123 0.50 45.69 -68.33
C ASN A 123 -0.22 46.86 -69.03
N LEU A 124 -1.11 47.56 -68.32
CA LEU A 124 -1.82 48.74 -68.84
C LEU A 124 -0.85 49.92 -69.08
N LYS A 125 0.16 50.09 -68.23
CA LYS A 125 1.24 51.08 -68.43
C LYS A 125 2.08 50.74 -69.67
N HIS A 126 2.42 49.47 -69.87
CA HIS A 126 3.12 49.01 -71.07
C HIS A 126 2.28 49.24 -72.33
N ALA A 127 1.01 48.86 -72.33
CA ALA A 127 0.08 49.07 -73.45
C ALA A 127 -0.11 50.56 -73.81
N LYS A 128 -0.25 51.44 -72.80
CA LYS A 128 -0.27 52.91 -72.99
C LYS A 128 1.02 53.44 -73.60
N SER A 129 2.18 52.93 -73.18
CA SER A 129 3.47 53.36 -73.73
C SER A 129 3.63 52.92 -75.19
N LYS A 130 3.13 51.73 -75.55
CA LYS A 130 3.13 51.20 -76.91
C LYS A 130 2.20 52.01 -77.82
N SER A 131 1.00 52.35 -77.34
CA SER A 131 0.04 53.23 -78.05
C SER A 131 0.66 54.58 -78.37
N LYS A 132 1.29 55.27 -77.40
CA LYS A 132 1.98 56.55 -77.66
C LYS A 132 3.12 56.45 -78.69
N LYS A 133 3.83 55.31 -78.75
CA LYS A 133 4.89 55.09 -79.75
C LYS A 133 4.30 54.89 -81.14
N LEU A 134 3.24 54.09 -81.25
CA LEU A 134 2.52 53.83 -82.50
C LEU A 134 1.84 55.11 -83.03
N GLU A 135 1.23 55.93 -82.17
CA GLU A 135 0.65 57.23 -82.55
C GLU A 135 1.70 58.20 -83.08
N LYS A 136 2.89 58.27 -82.45
CA LYS A 136 4.00 59.08 -82.98
C LYS A 136 4.51 58.57 -84.32
N GLN A 137 4.51 57.26 -84.53
CA GLN A 137 4.89 56.66 -85.82
C GLN A 137 3.84 56.99 -86.90
N LEU A 138 2.55 56.86 -86.56
CA LEU A 138 1.43 57.22 -87.42
C LEU A 138 1.48 58.70 -87.85
N GLN A 139 1.79 59.60 -86.92
CA GLN A 139 1.92 61.03 -87.20
C GLN A 139 3.05 61.30 -88.21
N LYS A 140 4.22 60.68 -88.02
CA LYS A 140 5.35 60.81 -88.95
C LYS A 140 5.03 60.25 -90.33
N ASP A 141 4.31 59.14 -90.40
CA ASP A 141 3.95 58.54 -91.68
C ASP A 141 2.83 59.33 -92.40
N LYS A 142 1.91 59.98 -91.65
CA LYS A 142 0.95 60.95 -92.21
C LYS A 142 1.63 62.21 -92.76
N GLU A 143 2.64 62.74 -92.08
CA GLU A 143 3.46 63.86 -92.57
C GLU A 143 4.18 63.51 -93.88
N LYS A 144 4.74 62.30 -93.98
CA LYS A 144 5.34 61.81 -95.24
C LYS A 144 4.33 61.64 -96.37
N VAL A 145 3.10 61.23 -96.07
CA VAL A 145 2.04 61.15 -97.10
C VAL A 145 1.70 62.53 -97.65
N GLU A 146 1.57 63.55 -96.80
CA GLU A 146 1.36 64.92 -97.27
C GLU A 146 2.56 65.44 -98.09
N GLU A 147 3.79 65.14 -97.67
CA GLU A 147 4.99 65.45 -98.46
C GLU A 147 4.93 64.79 -99.86
N PHE A 148 4.62 63.49 -99.93
CA PHE A 148 4.50 62.77 -101.21
C PHE A 148 3.28 63.19 -102.05
N ARG A 149 2.24 63.81 -101.48
CA ARG A 149 1.08 64.37 -102.21
C ARG A 149 1.37 65.69 -102.90
N THR A 150 2.31 66.48 -102.39
CA THR A 150 2.68 67.77 -103.01
C THR A 150 3.59 67.60 -104.23
N VAL A 151 4.30 66.46 -104.33
CA VAL A 151 5.22 66.13 -105.44
C VAL A 151 4.50 65.97 -106.80
N PRO A 152 3.33 65.29 -106.90
CA PRO A 152 2.55 65.22 -108.13
C PRO A 152 2.15 66.59 -108.70
N ALA A 153 1.62 67.51 -107.89
CA ALA A 153 1.15 68.81 -108.37
C ALA A 153 2.28 69.68 -108.95
N SER A 154 3.45 69.69 -108.30
CA SER A 154 4.63 70.41 -108.80
C SER A 154 5.22 69.76 -110.06
N SER A 155 5.18 68.44 -110.15
CA SER A 155 5.67 67.67 -111.30
C SER A 155 4.71 67.74 -112.51
N GLU A 156 3.40 67.84 -112.29
CA GLU A 156 2.40 68.06 -113.34
C GLU A 156 2.55 69.44 -113.99
N SER A 157 2.82 70.49 -113.22
CA SER A 157 3.16 71.81 -113.77
C SER A 157 4.39 71.72 -114.69
N ALA A 158 5.44 71.01 -114.27
CA ALA A 158 6.63 70.79 -115.09
C ALA A 158 6.34 69.93 -116.35
N ILE A 159 5.39 68.98 -116.27
CA ILE A 159 4.91 68.20 -117.41
C ILE A 159 4.14 69.09 -118.39
N THR A 160 3.26 69.99 -117.94
CA THR A 160 2.51 70.90 -118.84
C THR A 160 3.45 71.82 -119.62
N GLU A 161 4.50 72.33 -118.98
CA GLU A 161 5.49 73.19 -119.63
C GLU A 161 6.39 72.41 -120.62
N ALA A 162 6.77 71.17 -120.27
CA ALA A 162 7.55 70.29 -121.14
C ALA A 162 6.73 69.70 -122.29
N THR A 163 5.42 69.46 -122.11
CA THR A 163 4.52 68.98 -123.16
C THR A 163 4.19 70.08 -124.17
N ALA A 164 4.00 71.33 -123.75
CA ALA A 164 3.87 72.46 -124.67
C ALA A 164 5.11 72.62 -125.58
N LYS A 165 6.31 72.43 -125.02
CA LYS A 165 7.56 72.38 -125.82
C LYS A 165 7.63 71.15 -126.74
N ARG A 166 7.14 69.98 -126.29
CA ARG A 166 7.08 68.75 -127.10
C ARG A 166 6.13 68.88 -128.29
N GLU A 167 4.98 69.52 -128.12
CA GLU A 167 3.96 69.69 -129.17
C GLU A 167 4.48 70.54 -130.35
N ILE A 168 5.33 71.53 -130.05
CA ILE A 168 6.03 72.35 -131.04
C ILE A 168 7.04 71.49 -131.83
N LEU A 169 7.75 70.57 -131.16
CA LEU A 169 8.71 69.66 -131.79
C LEU A 169 8.02 68.51 -132.56
N GLU A 170 6.85 68.03 -132.11
CA GLU A 170 6.04 66.99 -132.78
C GLU A 170 5.48 67.47 -134.13
N LYS A 171 5.08 68.74 -134.26
CA LYS A 171 4.74 69.34 -135.57
C LYS A 171 5.93 69.38 -136.53
N GLY A 172 7.16 69.43 -136.01
CA GLY A 172 8.40 69.26 -136.79
C GLY A 172 8.64 67.80 -137.19
N LYS A 173 8.22 66.84 -136.36
CA LYS A 173 8.34 65.38 -136.57
C LYS A 173 7.37 64.84 -137.63
N GLU A 174 6.13 65.32 -137.68
CA GLU A 174 5.13 64.87 -138.69
C GLU A 174 5.64 65.03 -140.12
N LYS A 175 6.34 66.13 -140.42
CA LYS A 175 6.97 66.37 -141.73
C LYS A 175 8.13 65.41 -142.05
N ALA A 176 8.73 64.79 -141.04
CA ALA A 176 9.78 63.79 -141.19
C ALA A 176 9.21 62.35 -141.23
N GLU A 177 8.10 62.08 -140.54
CA GLU A 177 7.39 60.79 -140.54
C GLU A 177 6.65 60.51 -141.86
N GLU A 178 6.17 61.54 -142.57
CA GLU A 178 5.53 61.39 -143.88
C GLU A 178 6.49 60.75 -144.92
N LYS A 179 7.80 61.07 -144.81
CA LYS A 179 8.87 60.44 -145.60
C LYS A 179 9.22 59.01 -145.14
N LEU A 180 8.88 58.64 -143.91
CA LEU A 180 9.12 57.30 -143.34
C LEU A 180 7.97 56.33 -143.67
N LYS A 181 6.76 56.85 -143.86
CA LYS A 181 5.54 56.09 -144.19
C LYS A 181 5.64 55.36 -145.53
N GLU A 182 6.27 55.97 -146.54
CA GLU A 182 6.57 55.32 -147.83
C GLU A 182 7.48 54.08 -147.68
N VAL A 183 8.33 54.05 -146.65
CA VAL A 183 9.26 52.93 -146.38
C VAL A 183 8.57 51.79 -145.62
N MET A 184 7.55 52.10 -144.81
CA MET A 184 6.81 51.14 -143.98
C MET A 184 5.78 50.29 -144.75
N ASP A 185 5.21 50.78 -145.84
CA ASP A 185 4.24 49.98 -146.65
C ASP A 185 4.89 48.78 -147.37
N SER A 186 6.22 48.80 -147.55
CA SER A 186 6.97 47.64 -148.07
C SER A 186 7.09 46.47 -147.09
N LEU A 187 6.97 46.72 -145.77
CA LEU A 187 7.24 45.74 -144.71
C LEU A 187 6.00 44.96 -144.24
N LYS A 188 4.79 45.42 -144.57
CA LYS A 188 3.53 44.77 -144.17
C LYS A 188 3.26 43.40 -144.80
N LYS A 189 3.97 43.01 -145.86
CA LYS A 189 3.78 41.69 -146.52
C LYS A 189 4.51 40.53 -145.83
N GLU A 190 5.47 40.78 -144.93
CA GLU A 190 6.34 39.72 -144.39
C GLU A 190 5.87 39.11 -143.04
N THR A 191 4.88 39.67 -142.34
CA THR A 191 4.55 39.28 -140.94
C THR A 191 3.28 38.43 -140.73
N GLN A 192 2.60 37.98 -141.80
CA GLN A 192 1.32 37.26 -141.69
C GLN A 192 1.40 35.84 -141.11
N GLY A 193 2.57 35.19 -141.12
CA GLY A 193 2.74 33.79 -140.69
C GLY A 193 2.72 33.57 -139.17
N LEU A 194 3.29 34.49 -138.40
CA LEU A 194 3.50 34.33 -136.95
C LEU A 194 2.20 34.46 -136.13
N GLN A 195 1.13 34.97 -136.72
CA GLN A 195 -0.14 35.19 -136.01
C GLN A 195 -0.94 33.88 -135.78
N LYS A 196 -0.82 32.90 -136.69
CA LYS A 196 -1.58 31.63 -136.64
C LYS A 196 -1.02 30.61 -135.63
N GLU A 197 0.27 30.67 -135.33
CA GLU A 197 0.89 29.75 -134.37
C GLU A 197 0.45 30.02 -132.92
N LYS A 198 -0.04 31.22 -132.62
CA LYS A 198 -0.46 31.60 -131.26
C LYS A 198 -1.74 30.88 -130.81
N GLU A 199 -2.72 30.72 -131.69
CA GLU A 199 -4.04 30.16 -131.34
C GLU A 199 -4.00 28.64 -131.08
N GLY A 200 -3.05 27.91 -131.69
CA GLY A 200 -2.89 26.47 -131.46
C GLY A 200 -2.44 26.12 -130.04
N LYS A 201 -1.57 26.96 -129.46
CA LYS A 201 -0.95 26.74 -128.13
C LYS A 201 -1.93 26.93 -126.96
N GLU A 202 -3.05 27.61 -127.15
CA GLU A 202 -4.04 27.84 -126.07
C GLU A 202 -4.94 26.64 -125.80
N LYS A 203 -5.21 25.78 -126.79
CA LYS A 203 -6.03 24.56 -126.59
C LYS A 203 -5.30 23.48 -125.81
N GLU A 204 -4.00 23.32 -126.05
CA GLU A 204 -3.16 22.35 -125.34
C GLU A 204 -3.12 22.62 -123.82
N LEU A 205 -3.21 23.89 -123.40
CA LEU A 205 -3.18 24.28 -121.98
C LEU A 205 -4.35 23.70 -121.16
N MET A 206 -5.52 23.54 -121.76
CA MET A 206 -6.74 23.09 -121.06
C MET A 206 -6.67 21.60 -120.67
N GLU A 207 -6.07 20.79 -121.54
CA GLU A 207 -5.94 19.34 -121.39
C GLU A 207 -4.95 18.97 -120.28
N PHE A 208 -3.87 19.74 -120.15
CA PHE A 208 -2.89 19.60 -119.07
C PHE A 208 -3.44 19.91 -117.67
N SER A 209 -4.51 20.71 -117.53
CA SER A 209 -5.07 21.02 -116.21
C SER A 209 -5.82 19.83 -115.57
N LYS A 210 -6.36 18.94 -116.38
CA LYS A 210 -7.12 17.77 -115.92
C LYS A 210 -6.20 16.69 -115.33
N THR A 211 -5.05 16.47 -115.96
CA THR A 211 -4.01 15.54 -115.51
C THR A 211 -3.37 15.96 -114.18
N VAL A 212 -3.30 17.25 -113.87
CA VAL A 212 -2.82 17.74 -112.56
C VAL A 212 -3.69 17.24 -111.39
N ASN A 213 -5.00 17.16 -111.58
CA ASN A 213 -5.92 16.76 -110.50
C ASN A 213 -5.91 15.24 -110.24
N GLU A 214 -5.75 14.43 -111.28
CA GLU A 214 -5.62 12.98 -111.14
C GLU A 214 -4.33 12.58 -110.42
N ALA A 215 -3.21 13.27 -110.72
CA ALA A 215 -1.93 13.05 -110.04
C ALA A 215 -2.00 13.33 -108.52
N ARG A 216 -2.80 14.33 -108.11
CA ARG A 216 -2.96 14.69 -106.69
C ARG A 216 -3.68 13.62 -105.87
N SER A 217 -4.76 13.03 -106.40
CA SER A 217 -5.53 12.00 -105.69
C SER A 217 -4.70 10.73 -105.43
N ASN A 218 -3.84 10.36 -106.37
CA ASN A 218 -2.99 9.18 -106.24
C ASN A 218 -1.93 9.36 -105.15
N PHE A 219 -1.38 10.57 -104.99
CA PHE A 219 -0.42 10.88 -103.93
C PHE A 219 -0.99 10.68 -102.51
N ASP A 220 -2.23 11.12 -102.26
CA ASP A 220 -2.85 11.07 -100.93
C ASP A 220 -3.18 9.64 -100.47
N VAL A 221 -3.55 8.75 -101.41
CA VAL A 221 -3.82 7.33 -101.12
C VAL A 221 -2.52 6.62 -100.70
N THR A 222 -1.44 6.78 -101.45
CA THR A 222 -0.15 6.13 -101.14
C THR A 222 0.45 6.61 -99.83
N LYS A 223 0.18 7.86 -99.43
CA LYS A 223 0.58 8.40 -98.13
C LYS A 223 -0.12 7.70 -96.96
N SER A 224 -1.42 7.40 -97.11
CA SER A 224 -2.19 6.71 -96.07
C SER A 224 -1.76 5.25 -95.88
N GLU A 225 -1.37 4.58 -96.97
CA GLU A 225 -0.81 3.21 -96.93
C GLU A 225 0.54 3.16 -96.20
N LEU A 226 1.37 4.19 -96.37
CA LEU A 226 2.65 4.33 -95.66
C LEU A 226 2.45 4.49 -94.14
N ASP A 227 1.48 5.30 -93.72
CA ASP A 227 1.18 5.51 -92.30
C ASP A 227 0.66 4.23 -91.63
N LEU A 228 -0.19 3.45 -92.33
CA LEU A 228 -0.68 2.17 -91.84
C LEU A 228 0.47 1.15 -91.66
N TYR A 229 1.43 1.15 -92.59
CA TYR A 229 2.61 0.29 -92.56
C TYR A 229 3.52 0.59 -91.36
N LEU A 230 3.62 1.86 -90.94
CA LEU A 230 4.45 2.29 -89.81
C LEU A 230 3.78 2.12 -88.43
N SER A 231 2.45 1.96 -88.38
CA SER A 231 1.66 1.93 -87.13
C SER A 231 2.07 0.83 -86.13
N ARG A 232 2.40 -0.37 -86.62
CA ARG A 232 2.78 -1.52 -85.78
C ARG A 232 4.13 -1.30 -85.10
N HIS A 233 5.09 -0.72 -85.82
CA HIS A 233 6.40 -0.35 -85.29
C HIS A 233 6.27 0.78 -84.26
N ASN A 234 5.50 1.83 -84.58
CA ASN A 234 5.29 2.97 -83.69
C ASN A 234 4.62 2.58 -82.37
N THR A 235 3.69 1.61 -82.40
CA THR A 235 3.04 1.10 -81.19
C THR A 235 4.02 0.32 -80.31
N ALA A 236 4.87 -0.53 -80.89
CA ALA A 236 5.91 -1.25 -80.17
C ALA A 236 6.95 -0.30 -79.54
N VAL A 237 7.35 0.74 -80.27
CA VAL A 237 8.26 1.80 -79.77
C VAL A 237 7.63 2.57 -78.61
N SER A 238 6.33 2.86 -78.66
CA SER A 238 5.64 3.53 -77.55
C SER A 238 5.58 2.67 -76.29
N GLN A 239 5.33 1.37 -76.41
CA GLN A 239 5.28 0.44 -75.27
C GLN A 239 6.66 0.23 -74.64
N LEU A 240 7.70 0.17 -75.47
CA LEU A 240 9.09 0.17 -75.01
C LEU A 240 9.37 1.40 -74.17
N LYS A 241 9.09 2.59 -74.70
CA LYS A 241 9.36 3.87 -74.02
C LYS A 241 8.64 4.00 -72.68
N THR A 242 7.38 3.59 -72.58
CA THR A 242 6.65 3.58 -71.31
C THR A 242 7.27 2.64 -70.26
N THR A 243 7.83 1.51 -70.71
CA THR A 243 8.45 0.53 -69.81
C THR A 243 9.86 0.99 -69.39
N GLU A 244 10.59 1.67 -70.27
CA GLU A 244 11.87 2.33 -69.96
C GLU A 244 11.68 3.46 -68.93
N ASP A 245 10.65 4.31 -69.10
CA ASP A 245 10.32 5.38 -68.14
C ASP A 245 9.96 4.81 -66.76
N ALA A 246 9.19 3.71 -66.73
CA ALA A 246 8.86 3.00 -65.49
C ALA A 246 10.11 2.40 -64.81
N LEU A 247 11.02 1.82 -65.60
CA LEU A 247 12.31 1.30 -65.12
C LEU A 247 13.19 2.43 -64.56
N GLN A 248 13.26 3.57 -65.23
CA GLN A 248 14.02 4.73 -64.78
C GLN A 248 13.50 5.25 -63.45
N THR A 249 12.17 5.36 -63.30
CA THR A 249 11.52 5.78 -62.05
C THR A 249 11.76 4.81 -60.90
N ALA A 250 11.63 3.50 -61.15
CA ALA A 250 11.92 2.46 -60.15
C ALA A 250 13.39 2.49 -59.71
N SER A 251 14.33 2.62 -60.66
CA SER A 251 15.78 2.69 -60.35
C SER A 251 16.18 3.97 -59.62
N GLY A 252 15.53 5.11 -59.93
CA GLY A 252 15.73 6.38 -59.24
C GLY A 252 15.28 6.30 -57.79
N THR A 253 14.06 5.81 -57.57
CA THR A 253 13.50 5.60 -56.22
C THR A 253 14.35 4.61 -55.41
N LEU A 254 14.84 3.54 -56.05
CA LEU A 254 15.74 2.57 -55.40
C LEU A 254 17.04 3.22 -54.92
N LYS A 255 17.68 4.07 -55.75
CA LYS A 255 18.90 4.80 -55.39
C LYS A 255 18.66 5.75 -54.22
N GLU A 256 17.57 6.52 -54.25
CA GLU A 256 17.22 7.44 -53.15
C GLU A 256 17.03 6.69 -51.82
N ARG A 257 16.30 5.57 -51.84
CA ARG A 257 16.08 4.75 -50.63
C ARG A 257 17.37 4.11 -50.12
N LEU A 258 18.25 3.66 -51.01
CA LEU A 258 19.58 3.14 -50.66
C LEU A 258 20.45 4.22 -50.01
N THR A 259 20.42 5.47 -50.50
CA THR A 259 21.15 6.58 -49.87
C THR A 259 20.56 6.94 -48.51
N ALA A 260 19.23 6.95 -48.37
CA ALA A 260 18.56 7.22 -47.10
C ALA A 260 18.86 6.15 -46.04
N ILE A 261 18.93 4.86 -46.43
CA ILE A 261 19.34 3.80 -45.51
C ILE A 261 20.77 3.97 -45.04
N LYS A 262 21.73 4.27 -45.94
CA LYS A 262 23.13 4.51 -45.53
C LYS A 262 23.26 5.66 -44.54
N GLU A 263 22.50 6.74 -44.73
CA GLU A 263 22.46 7.83 -43.76
C GLU A 263 21.87 7.40 -42.41
N LEU A 264 20.77 6.64 -42.43
CA LEU A 264 20.14 6.13 -41.21
C LEU A 264 21.05 5.15 -40.47
N GLU A 265 21.71 4.23 -41.18
CA GLU A 265 22.69 3.28 -40.64
C GLU A 265 23.90 3.97 -39.99
N SER A 266 24.26 5.18 -40.44
CA SER A 266 25.31 5.99 -39.82
C SER A 266 24.82 6.79 -38.61
N LYS A 267 23.62 7.39 -38.68
CA LYS A 267 23.07 8.25 -37.62
C LYS A 267 22.50 7.45 -36.45
N LEU A 268 21.96 6.26 -36.69
CA LEU A 268 21.38 5.40 -35.65
C LEU A 268 22.40 5.04 -34.54
N PRO A 269 23.59 4.49 -34.83
CA PRO A 269 24.58 4.17 -33.79
C PRO A 269 25.13 5.42 -33.09
N GLN A 270 25.20 6.57 -33.78
CA GLN A 270 25.58 7.84 -33.14
C GLN A 270 24.56 8.24 -32.09
N THR A 271 23.27 8.18 -32.44
CA THR A 271 22.15 8.52 -31.54
C THR A 271 22.03 7.52 -30.38
N GLU A 272 22.25 6.22 -30.63
CA GLU A 272 22.30 5.19 -29.58
C GLU A 272 23.48 5.42 -28.60
N ASN A 273 24.63 5.89 -29.10
CA ASN A 273 25.77 6.19 -28.25
C ASN A 273 25.55 7.49 -27.44
N GLU A 274 24.89 8.49 -28.01
CA GLU A 274 24.46 9.69 -27.28
C GLU A 274 23.44 9.37 -26.18
N LEU A 275 22.46 8.53 -26.49
CA LEU A 275 21.50 8.01 -25.50
C LEU A 275 22.24 7.36 -24.34
N LYS A 276 23.17 6.44 -24.63
CA LYS A 276 23.96 5.74 -23.60
C LYS A 276 24.82 6.69 -22.76
N LYS A 277 25.37 7.75 -23.35
CA LYS A 277 26.09 8.80 -22.59
C LYS A 277 25.16 9.54 -21.64
N LYS A 278 23.95 9.90 -22.10
CA LYS A 278 22.96 10.62 -21.31
C LYS A 278 22.35 9.76 -20.20
N GLU A 279 22.13 8.47 -20.45
CA GLU A 279 21.71 7.49 -19.42
C GLU A 279 22.77 7.34 -18.33
N ASN A 280 24.05 7.25 -18.68
CA ASN A 280 25.13 7.22 -17.70
C ASN A 280 25.25 8.53 -16.89
N GLU A 281 24.96 9.67 -17.52
CA GLU A 281 24.93 10.98 -16.85
C GLU A 281 23.75 11.07 -15.87
N LEU A 282 22.58 10.55 -16.26
CA LEU A 282 21.41 10.43 -15.40
C LEU A 282 21.71 9.54 -14.18
N ASP A 283 22.31 8.36 -14.38
CA ASP A 283 22.66 7.46 -13.28
C ASP A 283 23.65 8.09 -12.27
N ARG A 284 24.57 8.92 -12.75
CA ARG A 284 25.49 9.67 -11.87
C ARG A 284 24.73 10.71 -11.05
N LEU A 285 23.88 11.51 -11.70
CA LEU A 285 23.06 12.52 -11.03
C LEU A 285 22.09 11.92 -10.02
N VAL A 286 21.51 10.75 -10.31
CA VAL A 286 20.64 10.02 -9.38
C VAL A 286 21.39 9.63 -8.10
N LYS A 287 22.63 9.18 -8.21
CA LYS A 287 23.48 8.88 -7.05
C LYS A 287 23.85 10.14 -6.26
N GLU A 288 24.28 11.19 -6.95
CA GLU A 288 24.62 12.48 -6.31
C GLU A 288 23.41 13.11 -5.59
N GLU A 289 22.22 13.01 -6.17
CA GLU A 289 20.96 13.47 -5.58
C GLU A 289 20.62 12.70 -4.30
N ALA A 290 20.80 11.37 -4.30
CA ALA A 290 20.56 10.51 -3.15
C ALA A 290 21.52 10.84 -1.99
N ASP A 291 22.82 10.99 -2.28
CA ASP A 291 23.84 11.36 -1.29
C ASP A 291 23.57 12.75 -0.71
N MET A 292 23.17 13.72 -1.55
CA MET A 292 22.82 15.06 -1.09
C MET A 292 21.53 15.09 -0.26
N LYS A 293 20.50 14.30 -0.61
CA LYS A 293 19.28 14.18 0.20
C LYS A 293 19.57 13.60 1.58
N TYR A 294 20.43 12.58 1.67
CA TYR A 294 20.88 12.03 2.95
C TYR A 294 21.60 13.10 3.79
N TYR A 295 22.54 13.83 3.19
CA TYR A 295 23.30 14.87 3.87
C TYR A 295 22.42 16.05 4.33
N ILE A 296 21.43 16.45 3.53
CA ILE A 296 20.42 17.47 3.91
C ILE A 296 19.58 16.99 5.09
N GLY A 297 19.21 15.70 5.13
CA GLY A 297 18.49 15.10 6.26
C GLY A 297 19.28 15.21 7.57
N ASP A 298 20.55 14.82 7.56
CA ASP A 298 21.45 14.91 8.72
C ASP A 298 21.69 16.36 9.17
N LEU A 299 21.98 17.27 8.22
CA LEU A 299 22.14 18.70 8.53
C LEU A 299 20.86 19.32 9.09
N ARG A 300 19.69 19.00 8.54
CA ARG A 300 18.41 19.51 9.03
C ARG A 300 18.15 19.05 10.46
N GLN A 301 18.44 17.79 10.77
CA GLN A 301 18.33 17.29 12.15
C GLN A 301 19.25 18.06 13.10
N LYS A 302 20.52 18.25 12.73
CA LYS A 302 21.49 19.02 13.53
C LYS A 302 21.08 20.48 13.74
N VAL A 303 20.57 21.14 12.70
CA VAL A 303 20.07 22.52 12.77
C VAL A 303 18.88 22.61 13.72
N GLU A 304 17.93 21.68 13.64
CA GLU A 304 16.75 21.68 14.52
C GLU A 304 17.14 21.42 15.97
N GLU A 305 18.07 20.48 16.20
CA GLU A 305 18.63 20.22 17.53
C GLU A 305 19.31 21.48 18.11
N ALA A 306 20.15 22.17 17.32
CA ALA A 306 20.83 23.41 17.72
C ALA A 306 19.86 24.59 17.92
N LYS A 307 18.80 24.70 17.12
CA LYS A 307 17.73 25.69 17.34
C LYS A 307 16.97 25.44 18.62
N SER A 308 16.63 24.18 18.89
CA SER A 308 15.90 23.80 20.10
C SER A 308 16.73 24.10 21.36
N SER A 309 18.05 23.87 21.33
CA SER A 309 18.94 24.21 22.44
C SER A 309 19.06 25.72 22.62
N LEU A 310 19.23 26.49 21.53
CA LEU A 310 19.30 27.95 21.57
C LEU A 310 17.99 28.57 22.08
N ALA A 311 16.82 28.07 21.67
CA ALA A 311 15.52 28.56 22.14
C ALA A 311 15.31 28.32 23.66
N ILE A 312 15.73 27.15 24.14
CA ILE A 312 15.70 26.82 25.58
C ILE A 312 16.66 27.76 26.35
N ASN A 313 17.84 28.08 25.82
CA ASN A 313 18.75 29.02 26.46
C ASN A 313 18.25 30.48 26.44
N ARG A 314 17.71 30.96 25.31
CA ARG A 314 17.15 32.32 25.18
C ARG A 314 15.97 32.56 26.14
N SER A 315 15.05 31.59 26.24
CA SER A 315 13.91 31.70 27.17
C SER A 315 14.36 31.75 28.64
N ARG A 316 15.38 30.96 29.01
CA ARG A 316 15.99 30.96 30.35
C ARG A 316 16.72 32.26 30.67
N GLY A 317 17.52 32.77 29.74
CA GLY A 317 18.28 34.02 29.90
C GLY A 317 17.38 35.25 30.06
N LYS A 318 16.32 35.36 29.25
CA LYS A 318 15.41 36.51 29.25
C LYS A 318 14.66 36.69 30.58
N VAL A 319 14.26 35.59 31.22
CA VAL A 319 13.56 35.61 32.52
C VAL A 319 14.51 36.01 33.65
N LEU A 320 15.73 35.48 33.65
CA LEU A 320 16.74 35.81 34.65
C LEU A 320 17.20 37.27 34.53
N GLU A 321 17.45 37.74 33.30
CA GLU A 321 17.87 39.11 33.03
C GLU A 321 16.83 40.14 33.49
N ALA A 322 15.54 39.90 33.18
CA ALA A 322 14.45 40.77 33.61
C ALA A 322 14.33 40.87 35.14
N LEU A 323 14.52 39.76 35.87
CA LEU A 323 14.46 39.73 37.33
C LEU A 323 15.70 40.36 37.98
N ILE A 324 16.89 40.14 37.42
CA ILE A 324 18.12 40.82 37.86
C ILE A 324 18.03 42.33 37.60
N GLN A 325 17.38 42.76 36.51
CA GLN A 325 17.12 44.16 36.23
C GLN A 325 16.17 44.78 37.27
N GLN A 326 15.14 44.06 37.73
CA GLN A 326 14.28 44.50 38.84
C GLN A 326 15.02 44.56 40.19
N LYS A 327 15.97 43.65 40.43
CA LYS A 327 16.88 43.72 41.58
C LYS A 327 17.79 44.95 41.52
N LYS A 328 18.41 45.21 40.37
CA LYS A 328 19.32 46.36 40.16
C LYS A 328 18.60 47.71 40.24
N SER A 329 17.36 47.78 39.78
CA SER A 329 16.51 48.98 39.87
C SER A 329 15.89 49.20 41.25
N GLY A 330 16.04 48.25 42.18
CA GLY A 330 15.56 48.38 43.56
C GLY A 330 14.05 48.18 43.76
N ASN A 331 13.29 47.89 42.70
CA ASN A 331 11.83 47.69 42.78
C ASN A 331 11.44 46.42 43.55
N ILE A 332 12.25 45.36 43.44
CA ILE A 332 12.07 44.10 44.16
C ILE A 332 13.39 43.74 44.83
N SER A 333 13.55 44.12 46.09
CA SER A 333 14.63 43.66 46.96
C SER A 333 14.39 42.21 47.40
N GLY A 334 15.46 41.45 47.65
CA GLY A 334 15.36 40.08 48.19
C GLY A 334 15.59 38.95 47.20
N ILE A 335 15.94 39.24 45.94
CA ILE A 335 16.30 38.22 44.93
C ILE A 335 17.79 37.92 45.04
N TYR A 336 18.19 36.68 45.31
CA TYR A 336 19.60 36.28 45.39
C TYR A 336 20.16 35.96 44.00
N GLY A 337 19.43 35.18 43.20
CA GLY A 337 19.81 34.77 41.85
C GLY A 337 19.38 33.34 41.54
N ARG A 338 19.82 32.78 40.43
CA ARG A 338 19.61 31.36 40.10
C ARG A 338 20.46 30.49 41.04
N LEU A 339 19.91 29.39 41.53
CA LEU A 339 20.58 28.50 42.49
C LEU A 339 21.92 27.99 41.96
N GLY A 340 22.00 27.60 40.68
CA GLY A 340 23.24 27.14 40.04
C GLY A 340 24.36 28.19 39.97
N ASP A 341 24.05 29.49 40.04
CA ASP A 341 25.06 30.56 40.05
C ASP A 341 25.60 30.86 41.46
N LEU A 342 24.93 30.35 42.50
CA LEU A 342 25.27 30.63 43.90
C LEU A 342 26.19 29.57 44.52
N GLY A 343 26.51 28.50 43.79
CA GLY A 343 27.38 27.41 44.24
C GLY A 343 28.37 27.00 43.16
N ALA A 344 29.51 26.43 43.59
CA ALA A 344 30.55 25.93 42.71
C ALA A 344 30.86 24.47 43.01
N ILE A 345 31.08 23.68 41.97
CA ILE A 345 31.53 22.29 42.05
C ILE A 345 32.66 22.06 41.01
N ASP A 346 33.44 21.01 41.23
CA ASP A 346 34.46 20.57 40.27
C ASP A 346 33.83 20.12 38.95
N GLU A 347 34.46 20.49 37.83
CA GLU A 347 34.02 20.24 36.45
C GLU A 347 33.76 18.75 36.18
N LYS A 348 34.53 17.86 36.83
CA LYS A 348 34.34 16.41 36.74
C LYS A 348 32.90 15.98 37.06
N TYR A 349 32.21 16.72 37.92
CA TYR A 349 30.86 16.40 38.40
C TYR A 349 29.77 17.28 37.77
N ASP A 350 30.09 18.15 36.81
CA ASP A 350 29.10 19.03 36.17
C ASP A 350 27.97 18.24 35.49
N VAL A 351 28.32 17.18 34.74
CA VAL A 351 27.32 16.30 34.11
C VAL A 351 26.39 15.66 35.14
N ALA A 352 26.97 15.20 36.26
CA ALA A 352 26.23 14.58 37.35
C ALA A 352 25.32 15.59 38.08
N ILE A 353 25.77 16.81 38.35
CA ILE A 353 24.92 17.80 39.04
C ILE A 353 23.83 18.36 38.11
N SER A 354 24.18 18.62 36.85
CA SER A 354 23.28 19.14 35.82
C SER A 354 22.16 18.17 35.47
N SER A 355 22.47 16.87 35.47
CA SER A 355 21.50 15.80 35.18
C SER A 355 20.70 15.36 36.41
N SER A 356 21.26 15.45 37.61
CA SER A 356 20.55 15.07 38.86
C SER A 356 19.55 16.12 39.33
N CYS A 357 19.75 17.40 39.02
CA CYS A 357 18.97 18.46 39.64
C CYS A 357 18.49 19.53 38.64
N GLY A 358 17.20 19.47 38.29
CA GLY A 358 16.53 20.54 37.56
C GLY A 358 16.26 21.79 38.43
N ALA A 359 16.32 21.67 39.76
CA ALA A 359 16.10 22.79 40.68
C ALA A 359 17.26 23.80 40.73
N LEU A 360 18.41 23.48 40.12
CA LEU A 360 19.52 24.44 39.93
C LEU A 360 19.10 25.65 39.08
N ASP A 361 18.08 25.48 38.21
CA ASP A 361 17.50 26.55 37.40
C ASP A 361 16.49 27.41 38.18
N HIS A 362 16.17 27.08 39.45
CA HIS A 362 15.23 27.85 40.27
C HIS A 362 15.88 29.12 40.85
N ILE A 363 15.06 30.15 41.02
CA ILE A 363 15.52 31.47 41.48
C ILE A 363 15.34 31.56 43.00
N VAL A 364 16.42 31.83 43.71
CA VAL A 364 16.44 31.96 45.17
C VAL A 364 16.02 33.37 45.57
N VAL A 365 15.05 33.47 46.48
CA VAL A 365 14.55 34.71 47.09
C VAL A 365 14.56 34.60 48.61
N ASP A 366 14.51 35.74 49.30
CA ASP A 366 14.47 35.79 50.77
C ASP A 366 13.17 35.23 51.35
N THR A 367 12.01 35.66 50.85
CA THR A 367 10.68 35.41 51.42
C THR A 367 9.63 35.04 50.36
N ILE A 368 8.53 34.43 50.80
CA ILE A 368 7.40 34.10 49.92
C ILE A 368 6.78 35.34 49.26
N ASP A 369 6.70 36.46 49.98
CA ASP A 369 6.11 37.69 49.47
C ASP A 369 6.93 38.25 48.30
N THR A 370 8.25 38.16 48.38
CA THR A 370 9.16 38.52 47.28
C THR A 370 8.95 37.59 46.06
N ALA A 371 8.80 36.28 46.27
CA ALA A 371 8.47 35.35 45.19
C ALA A 371 7.14 35.71 44.51
N GLN A 372 6.09 36.02 45.27
CA GLN A 372 4.79 36.40 44.71
C GLN A 372 4.87 37.69 43.88
N LYS A 373 5.64 38.69 44.35
CA LYS A 373 5.92 39.92 43.58
C LYS A 373 6.63 39.61 42.27
N CYS A 374 7.64 38.75 42.27
CA CYS A 374 8.34 38.31 41.06
C CYS A 374 7.41 37.57 40.08
N VAL A 375 6.55 36.67 40.58
CA VAL A 375 5.58 35.94 39.75
C VAL A 375 4.57 36.89 39.12
N ASN A 376 4.03 37.84 39.89
CA ASN A 376 3.10 38.84 39.37
C ASN A 376 3.75 39.75 38.33
N PHE A 377 5.02 40.11 38.52
CA PHE A 377 5.80 40.85 37.54
C PHE A 377 5.97 40.07 36.22
N LEU A 378 6.38 38.81 36.30
CA LEU A 378 6.53 37.95 35.12
C LEU A 378 5.22 37.74 34.37
N LYS A 379 4.10 37.57 35.09
CA LYS A 379 2.75 37.48 34.50
C LYS A 379 2.32 38.78 33.81
N LYS A 380 2.56 39.93 34.44
CA LYS A 380 2.17 41.24 33.90
C LYS A 380 2.93 41.59 32.61
N GLN A 381 4.19 41.19 32.51
CA GLN A 381 5.06 41.47 31.37
C GLN A 381 5.18 40.30 30.38
N ASN A 382 4.54 39.17 30.67
CA ASN A 382 4.55 37.94 29.86
C ASN A 382 5.97 37.47 29.45
N ILE A 383 6.93 37.55 30.37
CA ILE A 383 8.36 37.33 30.09
C ILE A 383 8.71 35.83 30.13
N GLY A 384 7.92 35.01 30.83
CA GLY A 384 8.07 33.56 30.91
C GLY A 384 7.64 32.97 32.26
N VAL A 385 7.95 31.69 32.47
CA VAL A 385 7.66 30.95 33.71
C VAL A 385 8.97 30.69 34.45
N ALA A 386 9.00 30.98 35.74
CA ALA A 386 10.12 30.65 36.63
C ALA A 386 9.60 30.05 37.94
N THR A 387 10.43 29.18 38.52
CA THR A 387 10.21 28.58 39.83
C THR A 387 11.11 29.26 40.85
N PHE A 388 10.56 29.59 42.02
CA PHE A 388 11.27 30.33 43.07
C PHE A 388 11.47 29.48 44.32
N ILE A 389 12.61 29.64 45.00
CA ILE A 389 12.93 29.02 46.29
C ILE A 389 13.00 30.15 47.34
N ALA A 390 12.10 30.13 48.31
CA ALA A 390 12.08 31.10 49.40
C ALA A 390 12.90 30.60 50.60
N LEU A 391 13.93 31.36 50.99
CA LEU A 391 14.89 30.96 52.04
C LEU A 391 14.26 30.91 53.44
N ASP A 392 13.28 31.77 53.73
CA ASP A 392 12.52 31.79 54.99
C ASP A 392 11.86 30.45 55.35
N LYS A 393 11.49 29.63 54.36
CA LYS A 393 10.91 28.29 54.55
C LYS A 393 11.94 27.16 54.54
N MET A 394 13.20 27.43 54.20
CA MET A 394 14.24 26.40 54.10
C MET A 394 14.94 26.10 55.45
N ALA A 395 14.69 26.90 56.48
CA ALA A 395 15.24 26.72 57.83
C ALA A 395 14.93 25.34 58.46
N VAL A 396 13.89 24.64 57.99
CA VAL A 396 13.54 23.28 58.42
C VAL A 396 14.69 22.29 58.21
N TRP A 397 15.55 22.52 57.22
CA TRP A 397 16.61 21.59 56.82
C TRP A 397 17.93 21.78 57.59
N GLU A 398 18.02 22.79 58.47
CA GLU A 398 19.25 23.13 59.19
C GLU A 398 19.84 21.95 59.99
N LYS A 399 18.98 21.13 60.60
CA LYS A 399 19.40 19.98 61.43
C LYS A 399 19.76 18.72 60.64
N SER A 400 19.42 18.65 59.35
CA SER A 400 19.58 17.43 58.51
C SER A 400 20.84 17.44 57.62
N MET A 401 21.67 18.48 57.71
CA MET A 401 22.85 18.68 56.84
C MET A 401 24.13 17.94 57.31
N GLY A 402 24.03 17.07 58.31
CA GLY A 402 25.19 16.33 58.84
C GLY A 402 25.80 15.34 57.84
N LYS A 403 27.07 14.97 58.06
CA LYS A 403 27.73 13.91 57.28
C LYS A 403 27.10 12.55 57.58
N ILE A 404 26.77 11.79 56.54
CA ILE A 404 26.11 10.49 56.63
C ILE A 404 27.12 9.40 56.24
N GLN A 405 27.02 8.20 56.84
CA GLN A 405 27.77 7.03 56.38
C GLN A 405 27.14 6.49 55.09
N THR A 406 27.92 6.50 54.00
CA THR A 406 27.45 6.05 52.69
C THR A 406 27.94 4.62 52.36
N PRO A 407 27.14 3.81 51.65
CA PRO A 407 27.58 2.51 51.14
C PRO A 407 28.79 2.66 50.19
N GLU A 408 29.73 1.71 50.26
CA GLU A 408 30.97 1.69 49.45
C GLU A 408 31.85 2.97 49.53
N ASN A 409 31.64 3.82 50.55
CA ASN A 409 32.34 5.11 50.72
C ASN A 409 32.19 6.05 49.51
N ILE A 410 31.03 5.97 48.85
CA ILE A 410 30.69 6.78 47.69
C ILE A 410 30.41 8.22 48.14
N PRO A 411 30.96 9.23 47.45
CA PRO A 411 30.80 10.60 47.91
C PRO A 411 29.42 11.15 47.53
N ARG A 412 28.94 12.06 48.36
CA ARG A 412 27.65 12.74 48.22
C ARG A 412 27.82 14.06 47.46
N LEU A 413 26.97 14.33 46.47
CA LEU A 413 27.04 15.57 45.67
C LEU A 413 26.96 16.83 46.52
N PHE A 414 26.06 16.88 47.48
CA PHE A 414 25.87 18.04 48.37
C PHE A 414 27.14 18.44 49.11
N ASP A 415 27.94 17.47 49.55
CA ASP A 415 29.17 17.73 50.30
C ASP A 415 30.29 18.31 49.43
N MET A 416 30.20 18.13 48.11
CA MET A 416 31.15 18.68 47.14
C MET A 416 30.82 20.12 46.71
N VAL A 417 29.61 20.60 46.96
CA VAL A 417 29.20 21.95 46.57
C VAL A 417 29.77 22.99 47.54
N LYS A 418 30.54 23.92 47.00
CA LYS A 418 31.08 25.07 47.72
C LYS A 418 30.12 26.24 47.57
N VAL A 419 29.65 26.80 48.68
CA VAL A 419 28.69 27.92 48.72
C VAL A 419 29.30 29.05 49.55
N LYS A 420 29.06 30.30 49.15
CA LYS A 420 29.54 31.49 49.89
C LYS A 420 28.66 31.84 51.10
N ASP A 421 27.34 31.71 50.96
CA ASP A 421 26.36 32.00 52.02
C ASP A 421 25.74 30.72 52.60
N GLU A 422 25.72 30.63 53.94
CA GLU A 422 25.23 29.44 54.65
C GLU A 422 23.71 29.26 54.54
N ASN A 423 22.94 30.34 54.39
CA ASN A 423 21.50 30.27 54.13
C ASN A 423 21.19 29.64 52.77
N VAL A 424 22.03 29.89 51.75
CA VAL A 424 21.87 29.29 50.42
C VAL A 424 22.26 27.81 50.43
N ARG A 425 23.12 27.39 51.35
CA ARG A 425 23.46 25.98 51.57
C ARG A 425 22.22 25.14 51.88
N GLN A 426 21.23 25.70 52.58
CA GLN A 426 19.95 25.04 52.86
C GLN A 426 19.14 24.80 51.56
N ALA A 427 19.13 25.76 50.64
CA ALA A 427 18.51 25.61 49.33
C ALA A 427 19.20 24.53 48.47
N PHE A 428 20.52 24.41 48.55
CA PHE A 428 21.26 23.32 47.91
C PHE A 428 20.92 21.95 48.50
N TYR A 429 20.70 21.85 49.82
CA TYR A 429 20.27 20.60 50.45
C TYR A 429 18.87 20.20 50.00
N PHE A 430 17.94 21.16 49.90
CA PHE A 430 16.60 20.93 49.34
C PHE A 430 16.66 20.37 47.91
N ALA A 431 17.55 20.93 47.08
CA ALA A 431 17.70 20.59 45.67
C ALA A 431 18.44 19.26 45.42
N LEU A 432 19.49 18.97 46.20
CA LEU A 432 20.38 17.82 45.97
C LEU A 432 20.11 16.65 46.91
N ARG A 433 19.52 16.87 48.09
CA ARG A 433 19.23 15.81 49.09
C ARG A 433 20.43 14.88 49.32
N ASP A 434 20.17 13.63 49.65
CA ASP A 434 21.19 12.59 49.83
C ASP A 434 21.56 11.92 48.49
N THR A 435 21.87 12.72 47.46
CA THR A 435 22.28 12.18 46.14
C THR A 435 23.76 11.76 46.15
N LEU A 436 24.01 10.49 45.82
CA LEU A 436 25.34 9.87 45.75
C LEU A 436 25.86 9.81 44.31
N VAL A 437 27.18 9.88 44.12
CA VAL A 437 27.83 9.82 42.79
C VAL A 437 28.54 8.48 42.56
N ALA A 438 27.97 7.62 41.73
CA ALA A 438 28.65 6.41 41.27
C ALA A 438 29.52 6.71 40.03
N ASN A 439 30.56 5.90 39.79
CA ASN A 439 31.35 6.01 38.57
C ASN A 439 30.58 5.42 37.36
N ASN A 440 29.95 4.26 37.55
CA ASN A 440 29.34 3.46 36.49
C ASN A 440 27.92 3.03 36.87
N LEU A 441 27.11 2.63 35.88
CA LEU A 441 25.73 2.19 36.07
C LEU A 441 25.59 0.96 36.99
N ASP A 442 26.53 0.02 36.90
CA ASP A 442 26.52 -1.19 37.74
C ASP A 442 26.71 -0.84 39.22
N GLN A 443 27.61 0.10 39.50
CA GLN A 443 27.82 0.63 40.85
C GLN A 443 26.60 1.41 41.32
N ALA A 444 26.00 2.24 40.45
CA ALA A 444 24.79 2.98 40.77
C ALA A 444 23.62 2.07 41.16
N THR A 445 23.40 1.00 40.39
CA THR A 445 22.33 0.03 40.61
C THR A 445 22.53 -0.74 41.92
N ARG A 446 23.76 -1.18 42.20
CA ARG A 446 24.08 -1.92 43.43
C ARG A 446 23.85 -1.08 44.69
N VAL A 447 24.19 0.20 44.63
CA VAL A 447 24.08 1.13 45.77
C VAL A 447 22.64 1.60 45.95
N ALA A 448 21.90 1.81 44.85
CA ALA A 448 20.50 2.20 44.89
C ALA A 448 19.59 1.09 45.46
N PHE A 449 19.84 -0.18 45.10
CA PHE A 449 19.02 -1.34 45.49
C PHE A 449 19.67 -2.29 46.52
N GLY A 450 20.69 -1.83 47.25
CA GLY A 450 21.38 -2.64 48.26
C GLY A 450 20.47 -3.12 49.41
N LYS A 451 20.90 -4.16 50.15
CA LYS A 451 20.20 -4.66 51.35
C LYS A 451 20.31 -3.66 52.50
N GLY A 452 19.48 -2.61 52.47
CA GLY A 452 19.45 -1.52 53.45
C GLY A 452 18.56 -0.36 52.99
N ASN A 453 18.95 0.87 53.30
CA ASN A 453 18.25 2.08 52.85
C ASN A 453 18.44 2.31 51.34
N ARG A 454 17.37 2.74 50.66
CA ARG A 454 17.42 3.13 49.23
C ARG A 454 18.04 4.52 49.09
N TRP A 455 19.03 4.64 48.22
CA TRP A 455 19.73 5.90 47.94
C TRP A 455 19.40 6.40 46.55
N ARG A 456 19.36 7.73 46.40
CA ARG A 456 19.33 8.39 45.10
C ARG A 456 20.76 8.42 44.55
N VAL A 457 21.00 7.81 43.40
CA VAL A 457 22.36 7.65 42.87
C VAL A 457 22.43 8.15 41.43
N ILE A 458 23.47 8.94 41.12
CA ILE A 458 23.76 9.38 39.76
C ILE A 458 25.15 8.92 39.33
N THR A 459 25.29 8.51 38.08
CA THR A 459 26.61 8.22 37.49
C THR A 459 27.31 9.49 37.02
N LEU A 460 28.64 9.45 36.89
CA LEU A 460 29.41 10.53 36.25
C LEU A 460 28.93 10.85 34.81
N GLN A 461 28.29 9.88 34.15
CA GLN A 461 27.73 10.03 32.80
C GLN A 461 26.30 10.60 32.79
N GLY A 462 25.72 10.91 33.96
CA GLY A 462 24.41 11.55 34.06
C GLY A 462 23.21 10.60 34.12
N GLN A 463 23.43 9.30 34.36
CA GLN A 463 22.33 8.33 34.54
C GLN A 463 21.86 8.37 35.98
N LEU A 464 20.57 8.63 36.20
CA LEU A 464 19.98 8.85 37.52
C LEU A 464 19.08 7.68 37.93
N ILE A 465 19.24 7.20 39.16
CA ILE A 465 18.36 6.23 39.81
C ILE A 465 17.73 6.89 41.03
N GLU A 466 16.41 7.03 41.01
CA GLU A 466 15.62 7.63 42.08
C GLU A 466 15.24 6.61 43.16
N GLN A 467 14.96 7.08 44.38
CA GLN A 467 14.52 6.24 45.51
C GLN A 467 13.17 5.55 45.25
N SER A 468 12.34 6.14 44.39
CA SER A 468 11.07 5.58 43.90
C SER A 468 11.26 4.33 43.03
N GLY A 469 12.49 4.06 42.58
CA GLY A 469 12.81 2.96 41.66
C GLY A 469 12.77 3.35 40.19
N THR A 470 12.52 4.62 39.85
CA THR A 470 12.61 5.09 38.45
C THR A 470 14.06 5.30 38.04
N MET A 471 14.43 4.78 36.86
CA MET A 471 15.75 4.97 36.25
C MET A 471 15.64 5.88 35.04
N THR A 472 16.49 6.90 34.99
CA THR A 472 16.59 7.83 33.86
C THR A 472 17.98 7.69 33.24
N GLY A 473 18.02 7.16 32.02
CA GLY A 473 19.26 6.99 31.25
C GLY A 473 18.95 6.61 29.79
N GLY A 474 19.47 7.38 28.84
CA GLY A 474 19.27 7.17 27.40
C GLY A 474 19.21 8.48 26.62
N GLY A 475 19.88 8.53 25.46
CA GLY A 475 19.99 9.69 24.57
C GLY A 475 21.42 10.21 24.42
N GLY A 476 21.76 10.77 23.24
CA GLY A 476 23.06 11.43 22.99
C GLY A 476 23.19 12.83 23.62
N LYS A 477 22.14 13.30 24.31
CA LYS A 477 22.05 14.64 24.90
C LYS A 477 22.61 14.63 26.32
N VAL A 478 23.85 15.08 26.47
CA VAL A 478 24.48 15.32 27.77
C VAL A 478 24.03 16.68 28.31
N MET A 479 23.39 16.70 29.49
CA MET A 479 23.08 17.95 30.18
C MET A 479 24.35 18.45 30.91
N LYS A 480 24.90 19.57 30.46
CA LYS A 480 26.07 20.25 31.04
C LYS A 480 25.76 21.73 31.28
N GLY A 481 26.52 22.40 32.14
CA GLY A 481 26.50 23.87 32.27
C GLY A 481 25.40 24.44 33.17
N ARG A 482 24.74 23.64 34.01
CA ARG A 482 23.85 24.19 35.06
C ARG A 482 24.60 24.67 36.29
N MET A 483 25.84 24.20 36.49
CA MET A 483 26.73 24.65 37.57
C MET A 483 28.19 24.33 37.22
N GLY A 484 29.04 25.36 37.04
CA GLY A 484 30.43 25.18 36.60
C GLY A 484 31.40 26.19 37.25
N SER A 485 32.70 25.99 37.05
CA SER A 485 33.77 26.84 37.61
C SER A 485 34.09 28.10 36.77
N SER A 486 33.64 28.16 35.50
CA SER A 486 33.77 29.31 34.59
C SER A 486 32.68 29.29 33.51
N VAL A 487 32.48 30.44 32.84
CA VAL A 487 31.36 30.76 31.94
C VAL A 487 31.22 29.80 30.76
N ILE A 488 29.95 29.52 30.46
CA ILE A 488 29.36 28.53 29.55
C ILE A 488 29.92 28.62 28.11
N VAL A 489 30.21 27.46 27.51
CA VAL A 489 30.35 27.32 26.04
C VAL A 489 28.96 27.38 25.44
N GLU A 490 28.57 28.56 24.97
CA GLU A 490 27.32 28.78 24.24
C GLU A 490 27.45 28.24 22.82
N THR A 491 26.47 27.46 22.36
CA THR A 491 26.23 27.31 20.92
C THR A 491 25.83 28.69 20.40
N SER A 492 26.69 29.35 19.61
CA SER A 492 26.48 30.74 19.23
C SER A 492 25.39 30.87 18.17
N GLU A 493 24.73 32.03 18.10
CA GLU A 493 23.77 32.34 17.04
C GLU A 493 24.41 32.30 15.65
N GLU A 494 25.72 32.58 15.59
CA GLU A 494 26.52 32.54 14.36
C GLU A 494 26.70 31.11 13.86
N GLU A 495 26.95 30.14 14.74
CA GLU A 495 27.05 28.72 14.36
C GLU A 495 25.71 28.17 13.84
N VAL A 496 24.59 28.55 14.46
CA VAL A 496 23.25 28.16 13.98
C VAL A 496 22.97 28.78 12.61
N HIS A 497 23.27 30.06 12.42
CA HIS A 497 23.08 30.74 11.15
C HIS A 497 24.01 30.19 10.04
N GLU A 498 25.24 29.79 10.39
CA GLU A 498 26.15 29.14 9.46
C GLU A 498 25.60 27.78 9.01
N MET A 499 25.13 26.96 9.95
CA MET A 499 24.52 25.67 9.62
C MET A 499 23.22 25.82 8.80
N GLU A 500 22.42 26.86 9.06
CA GLU A 500 21.24 27.20 8.24
C GLU A 500 21.62 27.61 6.81
N SER A 501 22.66 28.45 6.68
CA SER A 501 23.17 28.88 5.38
C SER A 501 23.72 27.70 4.57
N GLN A 502 24.43 26.78 5.23
CA GLN A 502 24.90 25.53 4.62
C GLN A 502 23.72 24.64 4.19
N LEU A 503 22.70 24.49 5.04
CA LEU A 503 21.49 23.73 4.72
C LEU A 503 20.76 24.35 3.51
N GLN A 504 20.61 25.67 3.46
CA GLN A 504 19.98 26.38 2.35
C GLN A 504 20.77 26.20 1.05
N THR A 505 22.09 26.36 1.10
CA THR A 505 22.98 26.20 -0.06
C THR A 505 22.92 24.78 -0.60
N LYS A 506 22.98 23.77 0.27
CA LYS A 506 22.89 22.36 -0.11
C LYS A 506 21.51 21.99 -0.64
N SER A 507 20.45 22.53 -0.03
CA SER A 507 19.07 22.36 -0.52
C SER A 507 18.86 22.95 -1.91
N GLN A 508 19.42 24.13 -2.19
CA GLN A 508 19.37 24.74 -3.52
C GLN A 508 20.12 23.90 -4.56
N LYS A 509 21.32 23.40 -4.21
CA LYS A 509 22.07 22.50 -5.10
C LYS A 509 21.31 21.20 -5.38
N ALA A 510 20.62 20.63 -4.38
CA ALA A 510 19.80 19.44 -4.59
C ALA A 510 18.61 19.71 -5.51
N MET A 511 18.00 20.89 -5.41
CA MET A 511 16.91 21.31 -6.31
C MET A 511 17.41 21.47 -7.76
N LEU A 512 18.60 22.05 -7.95
CA LEU A 512 19.26 22.15 -9.26
C LEU A 512 19.57 20.76 -9.85
N CYS A 513 20.10 19.83 -9.05
CA CYS A 513 20.34 18.45 -9.50
C CYS A 513 19.02 17.75 -9.89
N GLN A 514 17.94 17.98 -9.15
CA GLN A 514 16.62 17.45 -9.47
C GLN A 514 16.10 17.99 -10.82
N GLU A 515 16.28 19.27 -11.09
CA GLU A 515 15.87 19.88 -12.36
C GLU A 515 16.71 19.34 -13.53
N GLN A 516 18.02 19.22 -13.36
CA GLN A 516 18.93 18.62 -14.37
C GLN A 516 18.57 17.17 -14.68
N LYS A 517 18.17 16.40 -13.67
CA LYS A 517 17.67 15.03 -13.82
C LYS A 517 16.41 14.98 -14.69
N THR A 518 15.42 15.82 -14.41
CA THR A 518 14.18 15.88 -15.20
C THR A 518 14.46 16.29 -16.65
N GLN A 519 15.37 17.24 -16.88
CA GLN A 519 15.79 17.62 -18.23
C GLN A 519 16.49 16.46 -18.97
N LEU A 520 17.35 15.70 -18.29
CA LEU A 520 17.99 14.52 -18.88
C LEU A 520 17.00 13.40 -19.19
N GLU A 521 16.02 13.15 -18.33
CA GLU A 521 14.94 12.19 -18.55
C GLU A 521 14.12 12.55 -19.80
N GLU A 522 13.79 13.82 -19.99
CA GLU A 522 13.11 14.30 -21.21
C GLU A 522 13.97 14.11 -22.47
N ILE A 523 15.27 14.41 -22.39
CA ILE A 523 16.21 14.22 -23.51
C ILE A 523 16.31 12.73 -23.86
N ILE A 524 16.44 11.85 -22.87
CA ILE A 524 16.49 10.39 -23.04
C ILE A 524 15.20 9.89 -23.68
N ALA A 525 14.03 10.39 -23.26
CA ALA A 525 12.76 10.02 -23.87
C ALA A 525 12.67 10.45 -25.34
N LYS A 526 13.13 11.66 -25.68
CA LYS A 526 13.21 12.16 -27.07
C LYS A 526 14.16 11.30 -27.92
N LEU A 527 15.35 10.97 -27.40
CA LEU A 527 16.33 10.13 -28.08
C LEU A 527 15.79 8.71 -28.32
N HIS A 528 15.13 8.10 -27.33
CA HIS A 528 14.46 6.81 -27.49
C HIS A 528 13.38 6.84 -28.58
N LYS A 529 12.56 7.90 -28.63
CA LYS A 529 11.55 8.09 -29.67
C LYS A 529 12.21 8.20 -31.06
N ASN A 530 13.26 9.02 -31.19
CA ASN A 530 13.99 9.19 -32.43
C ASN A 530 14.60 7.86 -32.92
N ILE A 531 15.24 7.09 -32.03
CA ILE A 531 15.80 5.78 -32.37
C ILE A 531 14.71 4.83 -32.86
N ARG A 532 13.54 4.80 -32.20
CA ARG A 532 12.42 3.97 -32.63
C ARG A 532 11.88 4.37 -34.00
N GLU A 533 11.73 5.67 -34.26
CA GLU A 533 11.30 6.18 -35.58
C GLU A 533 12.32 5.87 -36.68
N MET A 534 13.61 6.02 -36.39
CA MET A 534 14.69 5.68 -37.32
C MET A 534 14.74 4.17 -37.61
N LYS A 535 14.59 3.30 -36.61
CA LYS A 535 14.50 1.83 -36.80
C LYS A 535 13.30 1.44 -37.65
N ASN A 536 12.12 1.97 -37.35
CA ASN A 536 10.91 1.71 -38.14
C ASN A 536 11.06 2.17 -39.59
N THR A 537 11.72 3.32 -39.81
CA THR A 537 11.95 3.85 -41.17
C THR A 537 12.96 2.99 -41.92
N LEU A 538 14.00 2.51 -41.24
CA LEU A 538 15.00 1.60 -41.79
C LEU A 538 14.36 0.28 -42.23
N GLU A 539 13.51 -0.34 -41.39
CA GLU A 539 12.77 -1.56 -41.76
C GLU A 539 11.84 -1.35 -42.96
N LYS A 540 11.07 -0.25 -42.97
CA LYS A 540 10.18 0.09 -44.09
C LYS A 540 10.95 0.26 -45.40
N TYR A 541 12.06 1.01 -45.38
CA TYR A 541 12.87 1.23 -46.58
C TYR A 541 13.58 -0.05 -47.02
N THR A 542 13.99 -0.91 -46.08
CA THR A 542 14.63 -2.21 -46.41
C THR A 542 13.63 -3.13 -47.13
N ALA A 543 12.40 -3.21 -46.63
CA ALA A 543 11.32 -3.96 -47.29
C ALA A 543 10.98 -3.39 -48.67
N SER A 544 10.90 -2.06 -48.79
CA SER A 544 10.63 -1.38 -50.06
C SER A 544 11.75 -1.58 -51.08
N ILE A 545 13.03 -1.57 -50.67
CA ILE A 545 14.17 -1.83 -51.55
C ILE A 545 14.08 -3.22 -52.14
N LYS A 546 13.78 -4.24 -51.33
CA LYS A 546 13.67 -5.62 -51.81
C LYS A 546 12.61 -5.73 -52.91
N SER A 547 11.43 -5.15 -52.68
CA SER A 547 10.36 -5.11 -53.69
C SER A 547 10.75 -4.33 -54.95
N LEU A 548 11.42 -3.18 -54.81
CA LEU A 548 11.85 -2.36 -55.94
C LEU A 548 12.98 -3.01 -56.74
N MET A 549 13.90 -3.75 -56.10
CA MET A 549 14.93 -4.53 -56.78
C MET A 549 14.33 -5.64 -57.63
N ASP A 550 13.33 -6.36 -57.11
CA ASP A 550 12.61 -7.39 -57.87
C ASP A 550 11.85 -6.78 -59.06
N GLN A 551 11.22 -5.62 -58.84
CA GLN A 551 10.52 -4.88 -59.90
C GLN A 551 11.49 -4.34 -60.98
N GLU A 552 12.65 -3.81 -60.59
CA GLU A 552 13.70 -3.36 -61.52
C GLU A 552 14.24 -4.53 -62.34
N ALA A 553 14.47 -5.68 -61.71
CA ALA A 553 14.91 -6.90 -62.40
C ALA A 553 13.87 -7.37 -63.43
N HIS A 554 12.58 -7.39 -63.07
CA HIS A 554 11.50 -7.76 -63.97
C HIS A 554 11.35 -6.78 -65.14
N LEU A 555 11.35 -5.47 -64.86
CA LEU A 555 11.26 -4.44 -65.90
C LEU A 555 12.46 -4.47 -66.84
N LYS A 556 13.68 -4.76 -66.37
CA LYS A 556 14.86 -4.95 -67.24
C LYS A 556 14.70 -6.13 -68.20
N VAL A 557 14.07 -7.21 -67.76
CA VAL A 557 13.79 -8.36 -68.64
C VAL A 557 12.72 -7.98 -69.67
N GLN A 558 11.65 -7.32 -69.26
CA GLN A 558 10.60 -6.85 -70.17
C GLN A 558 11.10 -5.83 -71.19
N VAL A 559 11.98 -4.90 -70.81
CA VAL A 559 12.62 -3.97 -71.75
C VAL A 559 13.39 -4.75 -72.81
N LYS A 560 14.20 -5.75 -72.43
CA LYS A 560 14.92 -6.59 -73.41
C LYS A 560 14.00 -7.37 -74.36
N GLU A 561 12.87 -7.87 -73.85
CA GLU A 561 11.86 -8.55 -74.69
C GLU A 561 11.16 -7.58 -75.65
N LEU A 562 10.81 -6.38 -75.18
CA LEU A 562 10.20 -5.34 -76.00
C LEU A 562 11.20 -4.74 -77.01
N GLU A 563 12.47 -4.60 -76.66
CA GLU A 563 13.55 -4.22 -77.58
C GLU A 563 13.63 -5.24 -78.73
N ALA A 564 13.63 -6.54 -78.40
CA ALA A 564 13.60 -7.59 -79.39
C ALA A 564 12.33 -7.54 -80.27
N ASN A 565 11.18 -7.20 -79.69
CA ASN A 565 9.92 -7.05 -80.43
C ASN A 565 9.89 -5.80 -81.34
N VAL A 566 10.52 -4.70 -80.92
CA VAL A 566 10.71 -3.49 -81.76
C VAL A 566 11.61 -3.80 -82.94
N ILE A 567 12.67 -4.59 -82.73
CA ILE A 567 13.57 -5.06 -83.79
C ILE A 567 12.82 -6.00 -84.75
N ALA A 568 12.02 -6.93 -84.24
CA ALA A 568 11.23 -7.86 -85.06
C ALA A 568 10.09 -7.16 -85.83
N SER A 569 9.52 -6.10 -85.26
CA SER A 569 8.49 -5.27 -85.88
C SER A 569 9.05 -4.11 -86.69
N ALA A 570 10.38 -4.04 -86.88
CA ALA A 570 11.01 -3.03 -87.71
C ALA A 570 10.54 -3.17 -89.17
N PRO A 571 10.05 -2.09 -89.81
CA PRO A 571 9.69 -2.13 -91.21
C PRO A 571 10.92 -2.48 -92.05
N ASP A 572 10.71 -3.22 -93.15
CA ASP A 572 11.78 -3.48 -94.10
C ASP A 572 12.20 -2.14 -94.71
N LYS A 573 13.41 -1.69 -94.36
CA LYS A 573 13.96 -0.39 -94.81
C LYS A 573 13.90 -0.25 -96.32
N VAL A 574 14.03 -1.35 -97.07
CA VAL A 574 13.95 -1.31 -98.53
C VAL A 574 12.54 -0.99 -98.99
N LYS A 575 11.52 -1.64 -98.42
CA LYS A 575 10.10 -1.38 -98.74
C LYS A 575 9.62 -0.03 -98.23
N GLN A 576 10.08 0.41 -97.06
CA GLN A 576 9.78 1.76 -96.55
C GLN A 576 10.35 2.82 -97.48
N ILE A 577 11.64 2.71 -97.85
CA ILE A 577 12.27 3.62 -98.81
C ILE A 577 11.59 3.52 -100.18
N GLU A 578 11.11 2.34 -100.59
CA GLU A 578 10.38 2.17 -101.85
C GLU A 578 9.00 2.84 -101.82
N MET A 579 8.25 2.74 -100.72
CA MET A 579 6.95 3.42 -100.57
C MET A 579 7.12 4.93 -100.39
N GLU A 580 8.14 5.38 -99.65
CA GLU A 580 8.52 6.79 -99.54
C GLU A 580 9.00 7.34 -100.90
N LYS A 581 9.77 6.58 -101.66
CA LYS A 581 10.15 6.92 -103.05
C LYS A 581 8.94 6.96 -103.96
N LYS A 582 8.00 6.01 -103.85
CA LYS A 582 6.75 6.04 -104.63
C LYS A 582 5.92 7.28 -104.30
N CYS A 583 5.81 7.62 -103.02
CA CYS A 583 5.12 8.82 -102.56
C CYS A 583 5.81 10.09 -103.07
N ASN A 584 7.15 10.16 -103.00
CA ASN A 584 7.93 11.29 -103.53
C ASN A 584 7.91 11.37 -105.06
N ASN A 585 7.92 10.24 -105.77
CA ASN A 585 7.84 10.21 -107.23
C ASN A 585 6.48 10.71 -107.72
N LEU A 586 5.39 10.26 -107.09
CA LEU A 586 4.04 10.75 -107.40
C LEU A 586 3.90 12.25 -107.08
N LYS A 587 4.61 12.73 -106.06
CA LYS A 587 4.70 14.16 -105.75
C LYS A 587 5.47 14.95 -106.80
N GLU A 588 6.63 14.44 -107.24
CA GLU A 588 7.39 15.04 -108.34
C GLU A 588 6.62 15.03 -109.66
N GLU A 589 5.83 13.98 -109.92
CA GLU A 589 5.00 13.87 -111.12
C GLU A 589 3.87 14.89 -111.09
N TYR A 590 3.21 15.06 -109.94
CA TYR A 590 2.29 16.18 -109.70
C TYR A 590 2.96 17.55 -109.96
N ASP A 591 4.14 17.78 -109.40
CA ASP A 591 4.87 19.06 -109.54
C ASP A 591 5.35 19.30 -110.99
N LYS A 592 5.72 18.25 -111.73
CA LYS A 592 6.15 18.33 -113.15
C LYS A 592 4.99 18.65 -114.08
N VAL A 593 3.84 17.98 -113.92
CA VAL A 593 2.65 18.25 -114.75
C VAL A 593 2.13 19.67 -114.48
N ALA A 594 2.19 20.13 -113.22
CA ALA A 594 1.88 21.51 -112.87
C ALA A 594 2.86 22.51 -113.54
N ALA A 595 4.16 22.19 -113.59
CA ALA A 595 5.17 23.06 -114.20
C ALA A 595 5.13 23.09 -115.75
N GLU A 596 4.64 22.05 -116.41
CA GLU A 596 4.49 22.01 -117.87
C GLU A 596 3.31 22.85 -118.35
N ALA A 597 2.20 22.86 -117.60
CA ALA A 597 1.10 23.79 -117.82
C ALA A 597 1.59 25.25 -117.77
N ASP A 598 2.46 25.58 -116.82
CA ASP A 598 3.07 26.92 -116.68
C ASP A 598 4.02 27.32 -117.83
N LYS A 599 4.70 26.35 -118.46
CA LYS A 599 5.62 26.62 -119.59
C LYS A 599 4.87 26.93 -120.88
N LEU A 600 3.77 26.23 -121.13
CA LEU A 600 2.95 26.45 -122.31
C LEU A 600 2.35 27.86 -122.32
N GLU A 601 1.99 28.37 -121.15
CA GLU A 601 1.49 29.72 -120.95
C GLU A 601 2.55 30.81 -121.28
N LYS A 602 3.84 30.52 -121.05
CA LYS A 602 4.95 31.44 -121.36
C LYS A 602 5.29 31.49 -122.85
N GLU A 603 5.08 30.41 -123.58
CA GLU A 603 5.45 30.34 -125.00
C GLU A 603 4.47 31.10 -125.90
N VAL A 604 3.19 31.13 -125.51
CA VAL A 604 2.17 32.02 -126.10
C VAL A 604 2.59 33.50 -126.00
N LYS A 605 3.31 33.89 -124.93
CA LYS A 605 3.83 35.24 -124.73
C LYS A 605 5.10 35.53 -125.55
N ARG A 606 5.90 34.53 -125.90
CA ARG A 606 7.16 34.71 -126.66
C ARG A 606 6.93 34.96 -128.15
N LEU A 607 6.02 34.21 -128.79
CA LEU A 607 5.67 34.38 -130.21
C LEU A 607 5.17 35.79 -130.53
N HIS A 608 4.54 36.42 -129.54
CA HIS A 608 4.08 37.80 -129.63
C HIS A 608 5.22 38.83 -129.76
N ASN A 609 6.39 38.57 -129.17
CA ASN A 609 7.52 39.50 -129.13
C ASN A 609 8.40 39.44 -130.39
N LEU A 610 8.46 38.28 -131.07
CA LEU A 610 9.33 38.07 -132.25
C LEU A 610 8.84 38.86 -133.49
N ILE A 611 7.54 39.15 -133.55
CA ILE A 611 6.91 39.96 -134.61
C ILE A 611 7.47 41.39 -134.61
N ILE A 612 7.93 41.87 -133.45
CA ILE A 612 8.35 43.27 -133.25
C ILE A 612 9.79 43.51 -133.77
N GLU A 613 10.66 42.50 -133.74
CA GLU A 613 12.09 42.64 -134.08
C GLU A 613 12.37 42.79 -135.58
N ILE A 614 11.55 42.20 -136.45
CA ILE A 614 11.73 42.20 -137.92
C ILE A 614 11.61 43.63 -138.50
N ASN A 615 10.83 44.50 -137.86
CA ASN A 615 10.58 45.86 -138.34
C ASN A 615 11.79 46.81 -138.27
N ASN A 616 12.83 46.51 -137.48
CA ASN A 616 13.82 47.52 -137.08
C ASN A 616 15.06 47.69 -137.98
N LYS A 617 15.30 46.84 -139.00
CA LYS A 617 16.60 46.84 -139.73
C LYS A 617 16.72 47.78 -140.94
N LYS A 618 15.65 48.25 -141.58
CA LYS A 618 15.71 49.12 -142.79
C LYS A 618 15.45 50.63 -142.54
N LEU A 619 15.17 51.01 -141.29
CA LEU A 619 14.61 52.32 -140.94
C LEU A 619 15.69 53.39 -140.60
N LYS A 620 16.97 52.97 -140.45
CA LYS A 620 18.04 53.67 -139.73
C LYS A 620 18.53 55.03 -140.29
N ALA A 621 18.53 55.24 -141.61
CA ALA A 621 19.08 56.49 -142.19
C ALA A 621 18.08 57.66 -142.17
N HIS A 622 16.77 57.37 -142.27
CA HIS A 622 15.73 58.36 -141.98
C HIS A 622 15.51 58.49 -140.46
N GLN A 623 15.90 57.47 -139.68
CA GLN A 623 16.00 57.52 -138.23
C GLN A 623 16.99 58.57 -137.76
N ASP A 624 18.19 58.75 -138.33
CA ASP A 624 19.19 59.67 -137.76
C ASP A 624 18.77 61.16 -137.75
N SER A 625 17.96 61.59 -138.73
CA SER A 625 17.37 62.94 -138.76
C SER A 625 16.13 63.03 -137.87
N LEU A 626 15.36 61.93 -137.81
CA LEU A 626 14.38 61.70 -136.77
C LEU A 626 15.07 61.68 -135.39
N ASP A 627 16.34 61.30 -135.26
CA ASP A 627 17.06 61.05 -134.00
C ASP A 627 17.63 62.32 -133.40
N LYS A 628 17.83 63.38 -134.19
CA LYS A 628 18.11 64.72 -133.63
C LYS A 628 16.84 65.38 -133.08
N ILE A 629 15.75 65.33 -133.84
CA ILE A 629 14.43 65.78 -133.38
C ILE A 629 13.95 64.89 -132.23
N ASN A 630 14.18 63.57 -132.32
CA ASN A 630 13.94 62.63 -131.24
C ASN A 630 14.92 62.88 -130.10
N LYS A 631 16.17 63.33 -130.26
CA LYS A 631 17.04 63.67 -129.10
C LYS A 631 16.51 64.86 -128.31
N GLU A 632 15.98 65.89 -128.97
CA GLU A 632 15.36 67.03 -128.29
C GLU A 632 13.97 66.68 -127.72
N ILE A 633 13.19 65.89 -128.46
CA ILE A 633 11.97 65.25 -127.96
C ILE A 633 12.31 64.29 -126.84
N ASP A 634 13.43 63.57 -126.84
CA ASP A 634 13.86 62.59 -125.84
C ASP A 634 14.39 63.32 -124.63
N GLN A 635 14.99 64.50 -124.76
CA GLN A 635 15.31 65.36 -123.62
C GLN A 635 14.04 65.89 -122.96
N CYS A 636 13.06 66.33 -123.75
CA CYS A 636 11.74 66.72 -123.24
C CYS A 636 10.97 65.51 -122.68
N THR A 637 11.07 64.35 -123.33
CA THR A 637 10.43 63.09 -122.94
C THR A 637 11.17 62.48 -121.77
N PHE A 638 12.47 62.73 -121.59
CA PHE A 638 13.27 62.37 -120.41
C PHE A 638 12.93 63.27 -119.24
N ALA A 639 12.70 64.57 -119.45
CA ALA A 639 12.14 65.44 -118.43
C ALA A 639 10.72 65.01 -118.04
N ILE A 640 9.88 64.66 -119.02
CA ILE A 640 8.51 64.14 -118.80
C ILE A 640 8.56 62.76 -118.14
N THR A 641 9.44 61.84 -118.55
CA THR A 641 9.56 60.50 -117.93
C THR A 641 10.25 60.58 -116.59
N LYS A 642 11.19 61.49 -116.35
CA LYS A 642 11.76 61.74 -115.02
C LYS A 642 10.69 62.30 -114.09
N ALA A 643 9.85 63.21 -114.57
CA ALA A 643 8.70 63.71 -113.82
C ALA A 643 7.61 62.64 -113.63
N GLN A 644 7.31 61.82 -114.64
CA GLN A 644 6.33 60.71 -114.55
C GLN A 644 6.83 59.54 -113.71
N VAL A 645 8.13 59.25 -113.74
CA VAL A 645 8.77 58.29 -112.84
C VAL A 645 8.78 58.87 -111.44
N ALA A 646 9.08 60.16 -111.24
CA ALA A 646 8.94 60.80 -109.94
C ALA A 646 7.48 60.73 -109.43
N ILE A 647 6.48 60.95 -110.29
CA ILE A 647 5.06 60.76 -109.99
C ILE A 647 4.79 59.29 -109.63
N LYS A 648 5.12 58.32 -110.49
CA LYS A 648 4.88 56.89 -110.21
C LYS A 648 5.64 56.36 -108.99
N THR A 649 6.83 56.88 -108.73
CA THR A 649 7.64 56.50 -107.56
C THR A 649 7.06 57.14 -106.30
N SER A 650 6.61 58.40 -106.39
CA SER A 650 5.87 59.07 -105.31
C SER A 650 4.54 58.37 -105.07
N GLU A 651 3.77 58.00 -106.09
CA GLU A 651 2.52 57.22 -105.98
C GLU A 651 2.75 55.84 -105.38
N ARG A 652 3.83 55.14 -105.76
CA ARG A 652 4.18 53.85 -105.17
C ARG A 652 4.61 53.99 -103.71
N ASN A 653 5.38 55.04 -103.39
CA ASN A 653 5.79 55.32 -102.01
C ASN A 653 4.60 55.81 -101.18
N LEU A 654 3.70 56.58 -101.77
CA LEU A 654 2.43 57.02 -101.18
C LEU A 654 1.58 55.81 -100.86
N LYS A 655 1.34 54.90 -101.81
CA LYS A 655 0.59 53.66 -101.57
C LYS A 655 1.25 52.77 -100.51
N LYS A 656 2.57 52.63 -100.52
CA LYS A 656 3.30 51.89 -99.45
C LYS A 656 3.17 52.54 -98.08
N THR A 657 3.18 53.88 -98.02
CA THR A 657 3.08 54.63 -96.77
C THR A 657 1.62 54.67 -96.28
N GLU A 658 0.65 54.73 -97.19
CA GLU A 658 -0.79 54.55 -96.91
C GLU A 658 -1.08 53.13 -96.40
N ASP A 659 -0.52 52.10 -97.04
CA ASP A 659 -0.62 50.71 -96.55
C ASP A 659 0.04 50.56 -95.16
N ALA A 660 1.17 51.25 -94.91
CA ALA A 660 1.82 51.27 -93.60
C ALA A 660 0.96 52.00 -92.54
N ILE A 661 0.34 53.13 -92.91
CA ILE A 661 -0.64 53.84 -92.07
C ILE A 661 -1.79 52.91 -91.72
N VAL A 662 -2.40 52.22 -92.68
CA VAL A 662 -3.51 51.28 -92.43
C VAL A 662 -3.09 50.15 -91.49
N ARG A 663 -1.86 49.64 -91.62
CA ARG A 663 -1.31 48.62 -90.69
C ARG A 663 -1.11 49.19 -89.29
N THR A 664 -0.49 50.35 -89.17
CA THR A 664 -0.28 51.02 -87.87
C THR A 664 -1.61 51.44 -87.22
N GLU A 665 -2.61 51.86 -87.99
CA GLU A 665 -3.96 52.16 -87.49
C GLU A 665 -4.67 50.90 -86.99
N LYS A 666 -4.54 49.76 -87.68
CA LYS A 666 -5.03 48.46 -87.17
C LYS A 666 -4.34 48.05 -85.88
N GLU A 667 -3.01 48.17 -85.80
CA GLU A 667 -2.26 47.86 -84.57
C GLU A 667 -2.61 48.80 -83.41
N ILE A 668 -2.92 50.07 -83.69
CA ILE A 668 -3.42 51.02 -82.69
C ILE A 668 -4.79 50.59 -82.20
N GLU A 669 -5.70 50.19 -83.09
CA GLU A 669 -7.05 49.74 -82.72
C GLU A 669 -7.03 48.43 -81.93
N GLU A 670 -6.20 47.46 -82.32
CA GLU A 670 -5.97 46.23 -81.57
C GLU A 670 -5.41 46.50 -80.17
N ASN A 671 -4.41 47.40 -80.07
CA ASN A 671 -3.82 47.77 -78.78
C ASN A 671 -4.79 48.60 -77.92
N LYS A 672 -5.70 49.36 -78.53
CA LYS A 672 -6.77 50.12 -77.85
C LYS A 672 -7.85 49.18 -77.30
N ASN A 673 -8.25 48.17 -78.07
CA ASN A 673 -9.13 47.10 -77.61
C ASN A 673 -8.49 46.32 -76.46
N HIS A 674 -7.21 45.98 -76.56
CA HIS A 674 -6.48 45.32 -75.46
C HIS A 674 -6.41 46.20 -74.20
N MET A 675 -6.19 47.50 -74.34
CA MET A 675 -6.27 48.46 -73.23
C MET A 675 -7.67 48.55 -72.61
N GLN A 676 -8.72 48.40 -73.42
CA GLN A 676 -10.10 48.43 -72.93
C GLN A 676 -10.42 47.14 -72.16
N THR A 677 -10.02 45.98 -72.66
CA THR A 677 -10.15 44.70 -71.93
C THR A 677 -9.39 44.72 -70.61
N LEU A 678 -8.17 45.26 -70.58
CA LEU A 678 -7.40 45.40 -69.33
C LEU A 678 -8.07 46.37 -68.34
N LYS A 679 -8.76 47.41 -68.81
CA LYS A 679 -9.55 48.31 -67.93
C LYS A 679 -10.78 47.61 -67.37
N GLU A 680 -11.49 46.84 -68.19
CA GLU A 680 -12.66 46.06 -67.76
C GLU A 680 -12.28 44.99 -66.73
N GLN A 681 -11.13 44.35 -66.91
CA GLN A 681 -10.56 43.43 -65.91
C GLN A 681 -10.22 44.14 -64.61
N LEU A 682 -9.66 45.35 -64.67
CA LEU A 682 -9.33 46.15 -63.49
C LEU A 682 -10.59 46.58 -62.72
N THR A 683 -11.66 47.00 -63.42
CA THR A 683 -12.94 47.32 -62.78
C THR A 683 -13.59 46.10 -62.13
N ALA A 684 -13.50 44.92 -62.77
CA ALA A 684 -14.04 43.68 -62.20
C ALA A 684 -13.24 43.20 -60.98
N LEU A 685 -11.93 43.47 -60.94
CA LEU A 685 -11.06 43.21 -59.79
C LEU A 685 -11.37 44.16 -58.63
N ASP A 686 -11.57 45.45 -58.92
CA ASP A 686 -11.95 46.45 -57.92
C ASP A 686 -13.29 46.11 -57.24
N GLU A 687 -14.28 45.63 -58.01
CA GLU A 687 -15.58 45.18 -57.47
C GLU A 687 -15.43 43.97 -56.54
N LYS A 688 -14.62 42.97 -56.94
CA LYS A 688 -14.33 41.80 -56.11
C LYS A 688 -13.55 42.16 -54.85
N ALA A 689 -12.58 43.07 -54.96
CA ALA A 689 -11.82 43.56 -53.82
C ALA A 689 -12.72 44.32 -52.83
N ALA A 690 -13.65 45.14 -53.32
CA ALA A 690 -14.63 45.84 -52.49
C ALA A 690 -15.56 44.87 -51.74
N GLU A 691 -15.99 43.79 -52.38
CA GLU A 691 -16.81 42.74 -51.75
C GLU A 691 -16.04 42.02 -50.63
N VAL A 692 -14.79 41.63 -50.88
CA VAL A 692 -13.92 40.97 -49.89
C VAL A 692 -13.63 41.89 -48.69
N ILE A 693 -13.37 43.18 -48.93
CA ILE A 693 -13.19 44.18 -47.85
C ILE A 693 -14.46 44.31 -47.00
N ASN A 694 -15.64 44.37 -47.64
CA ASN A 694 -16.90 44.51 -46.93
C ASN A 694 -17.21 43.29 -46.06
N ASN A 695 -16.93 42.09 -46.57
CA ASN A 695 -17.06 40.85 -45.81
C ASN A 695 -16.05 40.75 -44.65
N SER A 696 -14.83 41.26 -44.84
CA SER A 696 -13.82 41.34 -43.76
C SER A 696 -14.25 42.32 -42.67
N LYS A 697 -14.78 43.49 -43.02
CA LYS A 697 -15.25 44.49 -42.04
C LYS A 697 -16.41 43.97 -41.19
N LYS A 698 -17.41 43.35 -41.82
CA LYS A 698 -18.54 42.73 -41.09
C LYS A 698 -18.08 41.65 -40.12
N ALA A 699 -17.07 40.86 -40.49
CA ALA A 699 -16.50 39.84 -39.62
C ALA A 699 -15.68 40.46 -38.47
N GLU A 700 -14.89 41.51 -38.74
CA GLU A 700 -14.14 42.26 -37.71
C GLU A 700 -15.07 42.99 -36.72
N GLU A 701 -16.24 43.47 -37.15
CA GLU A 701 -17.26 44.07 -36.28
C GLU A 701 -17.92 43.06 -35.32
N SER A 702 -18.05 41.79 -35.73
CA SER A 702 -18.61 40.71 -34.88
C SER A 702 -17.62 40.11 -33.87
N LEU A 703 -16.32 40.39 -34.03
CA LEU A 703 -15.26 39.88 -33.17
C LEU A 703 -15.31 40.40 -31.71
N PRO A 704 -15.52 41.70 -31.43
CA PRO A 704 -15.59 42.22 -30.07
C PRO A 704 -16.77 41.65 -29.27
N GLU A 705 -17.95 41.45 -29.88
CA GLU A 705 -19.12 40.87 -29.20
C GLU A 705 -18.83 39.47 -28.68
N ILE A 706 -18.17 38.63 -29.48
CA ILE A 706 -17.81 37.25 -29.10
C ILE A 706 -16.66 37.22 -28.09
N GLN A 707 -15.74 38.19 -28.16
CA GLN A 707 -14.70 38.37 -27.16
C GLN A 707 -15.27 38.80 -25.80
N GLU A 708 -16.32 39.62 -25.79
CA GLU A 708 -17.03 40.03 -24.59
C GLU A 708 -17.82 38.86 -23.98
N GLU A 709 -18.53 38.07 -24.80
CA GLU A 709 -19.17 36.82 -24.37
C GLU A 709 -18.16 35.86 -23.70
N ARG A 710 -16.98 35.70 -24.31
CA ARG A 710 -15.90 34.87 -23.75
C ARG A 710 -15.42 35.40 -22.39
N CYS A 711 -15.27 36.72 -22.25
CA CYS A 711 -14.86 37.35 -21.00
C CYS A 711 -15.89 37.10 -19.88
N LEU A 712 -17.18 37.25 -20.18
CA LEU A 712 -18.28 37.01 -19.24
C LEU A 712 -18.34 35.55 -18.78
N VAL A 713 -18.14 34.59 -19.69
CA VAL A 713 -18.09 33.16 -19.34
C VAL A 713 -16.88 32.87 -18.45
N LEU A 714 -15.71 33.43 -18.75
CA LEU A 714 -14.50 33.28 -17.93
C LEU A 714 -14.65 33.88 -16.53
N GLN A 715 -15.31 35.03 -16.39
CA GLN A 715 -15.60 35.62 -15.07
C GLN A 715 -16.52 34.72 -14.24
N LYS A 716 -17.55 34.13 -14.86
CA LYS A 716 -18.45 33.18 -14.18
C LYS A 716 -17.74 31.90 -13.75
N ILE A 717 -16.82 31.37 -14.58
CA ILE A 717 -15.99 30.22 -14.21
C ILE A 717 -15.12 30.54 -12.99
N LYS A 718 -14.51 31.73 -12.93
CA LYS A 718 -13.71 32.15 -11.77
C LYS A 718 -14.53 32.25 -10.49
N ALA A 719 -15.73 32.83 -10.56
CA ALA A 719 -16.63 32.93 -9.41
C ALA A 719 -17.01 31.53 -8.87
N ILE A 720 -17.33 30.59 -9.76
CA ILE A 720 -17.65 29.21 -9.38
C ILE A 720 -16.43 28.49 -8.77
N GLN A 721 -15.22 28.73 -9.29
CA GLN A 721 -13.97 28.18 -8.71
C GLN A 721 -13.69 28.71 -7.29
N GLU A 722 -13.98 29.98 -7.02
CA GLU A 722 -13.84 30.56 -5.68
C GLU A 722 -14.84 29.93 -4.69
N GLU A 723 -16.10 29.71 -5.12
CA GLU A 723 -17.11 29.01 -4.32
C GLU A 723 -16.75 27.54 -4.08
N GLU A 724 -16.21 26.83 -5.08
CA GLU A 724 -15.71 25.46 -4.93
C GLU A 724 -14.58 25.39 -3.89
N HIS A 725 -13.63 26.32 -3.93
CA HIS A 725 -12.53 26.40 -2.96
C HIS A 725 -13.03 26.66 -1.54
N LEU A 726 -14.04 27.51 -1.37
CA LEU A 726 -14.66 27.76 -0.06
C LEU A 726 -15.35 26.50 0.48
N LEU A 727 -16.11 25.79 -0.35
CA LEU A 727 -16.73 24.52 0.03
C LEU A 727 -15.69 23.42 0.35
N GLN A 728 -14.59 23.33 -0.40
CA GLN A 728 -13.52 22.37 -0.11
C GLN A 728 -12.89 22.63 1.26
N LYS A 729 -12.72 23.90 1.64
CA LYS A 729 -12.21 24.28 2.98
C LYS A 729 -13.21 23.89 4.07
N GLU A 730 -14.50 24.08 3.83
CA GLU A 730 -15.56 23.70 4.76
C GLU A 730 -15.64 22.17 4.93
N ALA A 731 -15.58 21.42 3.83
CA ALA A 731 -15.51 19.95 3.83
C ALA A 731 -14.27 19.42 4.57
N LEU A 732 -13.10 20.07 4.41
CA LEU A 732 -11.88 19.72 5.14
C LEU A 732 -12.03 19.94 6.65
N ASN A 733 -12.61 21.07 7.06
CA ASN A 733 -12.87 21.36 8.48
C ASN A 733 -13.83 20.34 9.11
N ILE A 734 -14.89 19.97 8.38
CA ILE A 734 -15.84 18.94 8.81
C ILE A 734 -15.14 17.58 8.96
N ARG A 735 -14.28 17.21 8.00
CA ARG A 735 -13.49 15.96 8.06
C ARG A 735 -12.55 15.92 9.26
N LEU A 736 -11.84 17.02 9.53
CA LEU A 736 -10.96 17.12 10.71
C LEU A 736 -11.76 16.97 12.02
N LYS A 737 -12.98 17.51 12.06
CA LYS A 737 -13.86 17.38 13.23
C LYS A 737 -14.32 15.95 13.45
N ILE A 738 -14.64 15.22 12.38
CA ILE A 738 -14.97 13.78 12.43
C ILE A 738 -13.75 12.98 12.93
N GLU A 739 -12.56 13.26 12.43
CA GLU A 739 -11.34 12.57 12.84
C GLU A 739 -10.99 12.80 14.33
N GLN A 740 -11.23 14.01 14.84
CA GLN A 740 -11.11 14.32 16.26
C GLN A 740 -12.13 13.52 17.11
N LEU A 741 -13.39 13.45 16.66
CA LEU A 741 -14.42 12.65 17.35
C LEU A 741 -14.07 11.15 17.35
N ASP A 742 -13.58 10.62 16.22
CA ASP A 742 -13.13 9.23 16.13
C ASP A 742 -11.94 8.94 17.04
N SER A 743 -10.99 9.87 17.16
CA SER A 743 -9.89 9.73 18.12
C SER A 743 -10.40 9.70 19.57
N HIS A 744 -11.38 10.53 19.93
CA HIS A 744 -11.96 10.52 21.27
C HIS A 744 -12.76 9.24 21.55
N ILE A 745 -13.54 8.75 20.57
CA ILE A 745 -14.25 7.47 20.68
C ILE A 745 -13.25 6.32 20.90
N ALA A 746 -12.15 6.28 20.14
CA ALA A 746 -11.11 5.28 20.31
C ALA A 746 -10.45 5.34 21.70
N GLU A 747 -10.16 6.55 22.21
CA GLU A 747 -9.62 6.73 23.56
C GLU A 747 -10.59 6.20 24.63
N HIS A 748 -11.88 6.51 24.52
CA HIS A 748 -12.90 6.01 25.45
C HIS A 748 -13.07 4.48 25.35
N GLN A 749 -13.00 3.90 24.15
CA GLN A 749 -13.02 2.43 23.97
C GLN A 749 -11.82 1.74 24.61
N LEU A 750 -10.62 2.32 24.52
CA LEU A 750 -9.44 1.80 25.20
C LEU A 750 -9.59 1.85 26.73
N LYS A 751 -10.18 2.94 27.26
CA LYS A 751 -10.50 3.06 28.69
C LYS A 751 -11.54 2.01 29.13
N ILE A 752 -12.56 1.74 28.31
CA ILE A 752 -13.53 0.65 28.59
C ILE A 752 -12.82 -0.70 28.65
N LYS A 753 -11.94 -1.02 27.68
CA LYS A 753 -11.15 -2.27 27.70
C LYS A 753 -10.26 -2.37 28.93
N TYR A 754 -9.68 -1.26 29.37
CA TYR A 754 -8.90 -1.19 30.61
C TYR A 754 -9.77 -1.56 31.82
N TRP A 755 -10.93 -0.93 32.00
CA TRP A 755 -11.81 -1.23 33.13
C TRP A 755 -12.41 -2.63 33.08
N GLN A 756 -12.73 -3.15 31.89
CA GLN A 756 -13.12 -4.56 31.70
C GLN A 756 -12.01 -5.53 32.14
N LYS A 757 -10.75 -5.20 31.84
CA LYS A 757 -9.59 -5.97 32.29
C LYS A 757 -9.43 -5.89 33.81
N GLU A 758 -9.65 -4.73 34.42
CA GLU A 758 -9.64 -4.59 35.89
C GLU A 758 -10.75 -5.43 36.55
N ILE A 759 -11.97 -5.46 35.99
CA ILE A 759 -13.05 -6.34 36.47
C ILE A 759 -12.62 -7.81 36.40
N SER A 760 -11.98 -8.24 35.30
CA SER A 760 -11.55 -9.63 35.14
C SER A 760 -10.47 -10.09 36.14
N LYS A 761 -9.75 -9.15 36.76
CA LYS A 761 -8.75 -9.45 37.81
C LYS A 761 -9.37 -9.61 39.19
N ILE A 762 -10.60 -9.14 39.39
CA ILE A 762 -11.30 -9.21 40.67
C ILE A 762 -11.90 -10.61 40.81
N SER A 763 -11.47 -11.35 41.83
CA SER A 763 -12.04 -12.64 42.21
C SER A 763 -12.35 -12.62 43.69
N LEU A 764 -13.54 -13.08 44.07
CA LEU A 764 -13.92 -13.22 45.48
C LEU A 764 -13.20 -14.42 46.09
N HIS A 765 -12.73 -14.27 47.32
CA HIS A 765 -12.17 -15.36 48.13
C HIS A 765 -13.29 -16.23 48.67
N SER A 766 -13.15 -17.55 48.61
CA SER A 766 -14.10 -18.49 49.21
C SER A 766 -13.94 -18.48 50.73
N VAL A 767 -14.90 -17.89 51.44
CA VAL A 767 -14.96 -17.87 52.91
C VAL A 767 -16.00 -18.90 53.34
N GLU A 768 -15.51 -20.04 53.86
CA GLU A 768 -16.28 -21.20 54.33
C GLU A 768 -17.13 -21.94 53.27
N ALA A 769 -17.59 -23.15 53.60
CA ALA A 769 -18.24 -24.11 52.71
C ALA A 769 -19.69 -23.73 52.31
N GLU A 770 -20.05 -22.45 52.37
CA GLU A 770 -21.32 -21.92 51.90
C GLU A 770 -21.09 -21.16 50.59
N GLN A 771 -21.63 -21.74 49.52
CA GLN A 771 -21.90 -21.21 48.17
C GLN A 771 -20.99 -20.08 47.66
N GLN A 772 -20.30 -20.34 46.54
CA GLN A 772 -19.62 -19.32 45.72
C GLN A 772 -20.57 -18.14 45.43
N GLU A 773 -20.43 -17.05 46.18
CA GLU A 773 -21.09 -15.78 45.84
C GLU A 773 -20.50 -15.31 44.50
N ASN A 774 -21.35 -15.20 43.48
CA ASN A 774 -20.97 -14.61 42.20
C ASN A 774 -20.89 -13.08 42.34
N LEU A 775 -19.99 -12.45 41.58
CA LEU A 775 -19.92 -10.99 41.50
C LEU A 775 -21.26 -10.43 41.00
N PRO A 776 -21.84 -9.43 41.69
CA PRO A 776 -23.09 -8.82 41.25
C PRO A 776 -22.89 -8.06 39.92
N VAL A 777 -23.79 -8.30 38.97
CA VAL A 777 -23.89 -7.55 37.71
C VAL A 777 -25.05 -6.56 37.88
N LEU A 778 -24.73 -5.26 37.93
CA LEU A 778 -25.74 -4.21 38.11
C LEU A 778 -26.59 -4.04 36.84
N THR A 779 -27.87 -3.74 37.02
CA THR A 779 -28.78 -3.38 35.93
C THR A 779 -28.63 -1.91 35.54
N GLN A 780 -29.01 -1.55 34.32
CA GLN A 780 -28.79 -0.21 33.75
C GLN A 780 -29.47 0.92 34.57
N ASP A 781 -30.65 0.64 35.16
CA ASP A 781 -31.37 1.57 36.04
C ASP A 781 -30.65 1.78 37.39
N GLU A 782 -29.92 0.79 37.89
CA GLU A 782 -29.14 0.90 39.14
C GLU A 782 -27.85 1.69 38.92
N LEU A 783 -27.26 1.59 37.72
CA LEU A 783 -26.07 2.34 37.31
C LEU A 783 -26.37 3.84 37.11
N GLU A 784 -27.55 4.19 36.61
CA GLU A 784 -28.00 5.58 36.46
C GLU A 784 -28.30 6.28 37.79
N ASN A 785 -28.69 5.53 38.82
CA ASN A 785 -29.01 6.06 40.15
C ASN A 785 -27.78 6.31 41.04
N ILE A 786 -26.56 5.93 40.61
CA ILE A 786 -25.31 6.25 41.32
C ILE A 786 -24.95 7.71 41.02
N ASN A 787 -25.54 8.64 41.77
CA ASN A 787 -25.37 10.08 41.56
C ASN A 787 -23.98 10.62 41.98
N ASP A 788 -23.23 9.90 42.81
CA ASP A 788 -21.93 10.37 43.32
C ASP A 788 -20.88 9.24 43.43
N PRO A 789 -19.99 9.08 42.43
CA PRO A 789 -18.96 8.05 42.42
C PRO A 789 -17.89 8.23 43.51
N ASP A 790 -17.79 9.42 44.12
CA ASP A 790 -16.82 9.66 45.19
C ASP A 790 -17.24 8.99 46.50
N ILE A 791 -18.53 8.70 46.72
CA ILE A 791 -18.99 7.92 47.87
C ILE A 791 -18.43 6.49 47.81
N ILE A 792 -18.46 5.87 46.64
CA ILE A 792 -17.94 4.51 46.44
C ILE A 792 -16.40 4.50 46.54
N LYS A 793 -15.71 5.51 45.99
CA LYS A 793 -14.25 5.65 46.18
C LYS A 793 -13.86 5.82 47.64
N ASN A 794 -14.61 6.63 48.39
CA ASN A 794 -14.36 6.85 49.81
C ASN A 794 -14.60 5.55 50.61
N GLN A 795 -15.64 4.78 50.27
CA GLN A 795 -15.85 3.45 50.86
C GLN A 795 -14.71 2.48 50.51
N ILE A 796 -14.23 2.46 49.27
CA ILE A 796 -13.07 1.66 48.87
C ILE A 796 -11.83 2.10 49.65
N ALA A 797 -11.58 3.41 49.79
CA ALA A 797 -10.42 3.92 50.54
C ALA A 797 -10.50 3.60 52.04
N ILE A 798 -11.69 3.64 52.64
CA ILE A 798 -11.92 3.22 54.04
C ILE A 798 -11.68 1.71 54.18
N LEU A 799 -12.22 0.89 53.29
CA LEU A 799 -12.01 -0.56 53.30
C LEU A 799 -10.54 -0.93 53.03
N GLU A 800 -9.87 -0.23 52.12
CA GLU A 800 -8.44 -0.39 51.86
C GLU A 800 -7.60 -0.02 53.08
N ALA A 801 -7.92 1.07 53.78
CA ALA A 801 -7.26 1.45 55.02
C ALA A 801 -7.48 0.41 56.12
N GLN A 802 -8.71 -0.10 56.28
CA GLN A 802 -9.03 -1.17 57.23
C GLN A 802 -8.28 -2.47 56.91
N CYS A 803 -8.19 -2.85 55.63
CA CYS A 803 -7.38 -3.99 55.18
C CYS A 803 -5.87 -3.75 55.42
N HIS A 804 -5.38 -2.52 55.27
CA HIS A 804 -3.96 -2.21 55.48
C HIS A 804 -3.57 -2.21 56.98
N GLU A 805 -4.50 -1.86 57.86
CA GLU A 805 -4.33 -1.92 59.32
C GLU A 805 -4.32 -3.37 59.84
N MET A 806 -5.13 -4.25 59.24
CA MET A 806 -5.13 -5.67 59.56
C MET A 806 -3.93 -6.39 58.92
N LYS A 807 -3.05 -6.98 59.75
CA LYS A 807 -1.99 -7.90 59.31
C LYS A 807 -2.28 -9.33 59.77
N PRO A 808 -3.28 -10.02 59.19
CA PRO A 808 -3.65 -11.36 59.62
C PRO A 808 -2.66 -12.41 59.09
N ASN A 809 -2.58 -13.53 59.81
CA ASN A 809 -1.87 -14.71 59.35
C ASN A 809 -2.81 -15.60 58.52
N LEU A 810 -2.75 -15.52 57.18
CA LEU A 810 -3.59 -16.32 56.29
C LEU A 810 -3.27 -17.83 56.37
N SER A 811 -2.08 -18.24 56.84
CA SER A 811 -1.76 -19.66 57.06
C SER A 811 -2.52 -20.26 58.25
N ALA A 812 -2.98 -19.42 59.19
CA ALA A 812 -3.71 -19.86 60.38
C ALA A 812 -5.02 -20.57 60.03
N ILE A 813 -5.69 -20.22 58.91
CA ILE A 813 -6.90 -20.91 58.44
C ILE A 813 -6.57 -22.36 58.05
N ALA A 814 -5.53 -22.56 57.25
CA ALA A 814 -5.11 -23.89 56.81
C ALA A 814 -4.57 -24.74 57.97
N GLU A 815 -3.83 -24.12 58.88
CA GLU A 815 -3.30 -24.76 60.10
C GLU A 815 -4.43 -25.15 61.07
N TYR A 816 -5.41 -24.27 61.28
CA TYR A 816 -6.61 -24.57 62.09
C TYR A 816 -7.38 -25.74 61.49
N ASN A 817 -7.68 -25.73 60.18
CA ASN A 817 -8.44 -26.81 59.54
C ASN A 817 -7.73 -28.16 59.66
N LYS A 818 -6.40 -28.18 59.49
CA LYS A 818 -5.58 -29.38 59.66
C LYS A 818 -5.58 -29.89 61.11
N LYS A 819 -5.60 -28.98 62.09
CA LYS A 819 -5.67 -29.32 63.53
C LYS A 819 -7.08 -29.76 63.94
N GLU A 820 -8.11 -29.18 63.37
CA GLU A 820 -9.51 -29.60 63.56
C GLU A 820 -9.75 -31.01 63.00
N GLU A 821 -9.24 -31.30 61.80
CA GLU A 821 -9.29 -32.66 61.23
C GLU A 821 -8.54 -33.67 62.11
N LEU A 822 -7.37 -33.28 62.64
CA LEU A 822 -6.62 -34.11 63.57
C LEU A 822 -7.35 -34.30 64.91
N TYR A 823 -8.00 -33.27 65.44
CA TYR A 823 -8.81 -33.35 66.65
C TYR A 823 -9.95 -34.34 66.46
N LEU A 824 -10.74 -34.21 65.39
CA LEU A 824 -11.85 -35.11 65.07
C LEU A 824 -11.38 -36.57 64.94
N LYS A 825 -10.23 -36.81 64.29
CA LYS A 825 -9.62 -38.14 64.21
C LYS A 825 -9.28 -38.70 65.60
N ARG A 826 -8.71 -37.89 66.50
CA ARG A 826 -8.35 -38.34 67.86
C ARG A 826 -9.56 -38.56 68.77
N VAL A 827 -10.62 -37.77 68.60
CA VAL A 827 -11.91 -38.00 69.28
C VAL A 827 -12.50 -39.34 68.86
N ALA A 828 -12.53 -39.63 67.55
CA ALA A 828 -13.00 -40.92 67.05
C ALA A 828 -12.18 -42.11 67.60
N GLU A 829 -10.85 -42.00 67.63
CA GLU A 829 -9.99 -43.04 68.24
C GLU A 829 -10.28 -43.26 69.74
N LEU A 830 -10.57 -42.18 70.48
CA LEU A 830 -10.91 -42.27 71.90
C LEU A 830 -12.26 -42.97 72.11
N ASP A 831 -13.25 -42.66 71.28
CA ASP A 831 -14.57 -43.25 71.32
C ASP A 831 -14.52 -44.74 70.98
N ASP A 832 -13.74 -45.14 69.96
CA ASP A 832 -13.53 -46.54 69.60
C ASP A 832 -12.94 -47.35 70.76
N ILE A 833 -11.88 -46.84 71.40
CA ILE A 833 -11.25 -47.50 72.56
C ILE A 833 -12.21 -47.58 73.75
N THR A 834 -13.05 -46.57 73.94
CA THR A 834 -14.05 -46.54 75.03
C THR A 834 -15.14 -47.59 74.77
N ASN A 835 -15.60 -47.70 73.53
CA ASN A 835 -16.55 -48.72 73.10
C ASN A 835 -15.97 -50.14 73.24
N GLU A 836 -14.69 -50.35 72.91
CA GLU A 836 -14.03 -51.65 73.12
C GLU A 836 -13.97 -52.02 74.61
N ARG A 837 -13.58 -51.06 75.48
CA ARG A 837 -13.56 -51.27 76.93
C ARG A 837 -14.93 -51.71 77.44
N ASP A 838 -15.98 -51.04 77.00
CA ASP A 838 -17.34 -51.30 77.45
C ASP A 838 -17.83 -52.67 76.97
N LYS A 839 -17.53 -53.05 75.72
CA LYS A 839 -17.76 -54.43 75.23
C LYS A 839 -17.04 -55.49 76.07
N PHE A 840 -15.76 -55.28 76.42
CA PHE A 840 -15.02 -56.23 77.28
C PHE A 840 -15.61 -56.31 78.69
N ARG A 841 -16.04 -55.18 79.26
CA ARG A 841 -16.69 -55.14 80.58
C ARG A 841 -18.02 -55.89 80.54
N GLU A 842 -18.86 -55.66 79.54
CA GLU A 842 -20.11 -56.41 79.37
C GLU A 842 -19.86 -57.90 79.21
N ALA A 843 -18.88 -58.30 78.39
CA ALA A 843 -18.50 -59.70 78.23
C ALA A 843 -18.03 -60.33 79.55
N PHE A 844 -17.20 -59.63 80.34
CA PHE A 844 -16.76 -60.08 81.65
C PHE A 844 -17.92 -60.25 82.64
N GLU A 845 -18.84 -59.29 82.71
CA GLU A 845 -20.03 -59.40 83.55
C GLU A 845 -20.95 -60.54 83.11
N GLY A 846 -21.11 -60.73 81.80
CA GLY A 846 -21.83 -61.86 81.22
C GLY A 846 -21.23 -63.20 81.64
N LEU A 847 -19.90 -63.35 81.54
CA LEU A 847 -19.19 -64.55 81.98
C LEU A 847 -19.29 -64.76 83.50
N ARG A 848 -19.20 -63.69 84.31
CA ARG A 848 -19.37 -63.78 85.78
C ARG A 848 -20.77 -64.27 86.15
N LYS A 849 -21.81 -63.74 85.51
CA LYS A 849 -23.20 -64.19 85.70
C LYS A 849 -23.38 -65.65 85.27
N LYS A 850 -22.84 -66.03 84.11
CA LYS A 850 -22.91 -67.42 83.63
C LYS A 850 -22.23 -68.39 84.59
N ARG A 851 -21.03 -68.06 85.08
CA ARG A 851 -20.29 -68.84 86.08
C ARG A 851 -21.11 -69.04 87.36
N LEU A 852 -21.74 -67.98 87.86
CA LEU A 852 -22.58 -68.04 89.06
C LEU A 852 -23.79 -68.95 88.85
N ASN A 853 -24.50 -68.79 87.72
CA ASN A 853 -25.70 -69.57 87.41
C ASN A 853 -25.38 -71.07 87.26
N GLU A 854 -24.32 -71.42 86.53
CA GLU A 854 -23.89 -72.81 86.36
C GLU A 854 -23.44 -73.44 87.68
N PHE A 855 -22.71 -72.69 88.51
CA PHE A 855 -22.31 -73.15 89.84
C PHE A 855 -23.53 -73.41 90.74
N MET A 856 -24.47 -72.46 90.84
CA MET A 856 -25.66 -72.61 91.68
C MET A 856 -26.56 -73.75 91.20
N ALA A 857 -26.72 -73.92 89.88
CA ALA A 857 -27.46 -75.04 89.31
C ALA A 857 -26.84 -76.39 89.69
N GLY A 858 -25.52 -76.54 89.53
CA GLY A 858 -24.81 -77.76 89.91
C GLY A 858 -24.81 -78.01 91.42
N PHE A 859 -24.57 -76.96 92.21
CA PHE A 859 -24.57 -77.01 93.67
C PHE A 859 -25.91 -77.51 94.23
N ASN A 860 -27.03 -77.02 93.70
CA ASN A 860 -28.37 -77.46 94.11
C ASN A 860 -28.63 -78.93 93.77
N VAL A 861 -28.21 -79.41 92.60
CA VAL A 861 -28.37 -80.82 92.20
C VAL A 861 -27.55 -81.74 93.11
N ILE A 862 -26.28 -81.38 93.37
CA ILE A 862 -25.40 -82.17 94.24
C ILE A 862 -25.95 -82.19 95.67
N THR A 863 -26.43 -81.07 96.20
CA THR A 863 -26.99 -80.96 97.56
C THR A 863 -28.23 -81.84 97.73
N ASN A 864 -29.15 -81.83 96.76
CA ASN A 864 -30.33 -82.69 96.79
C ASN A 864 -29.97 -84.18 96.74
N LYS A 865 -29.02 -84.57 95.87
CA LYS A 865 -28.59 -85.96 95.75
C LYS A 865 -27.78 -86.46 96.93
N LEU A 866 -27.00 -85.58 97.56
CA LEU A 866 -26.30 -85.89 98.81
C LEU A 866 -27.28 -86.25 99.91
N LYS A 867 -28.36 -85.49 100.05
CA LYS A 867 -29.40 -85.75 101.03
C LYS A 867 -30.06 -87.12 100.80
N GLU A 868 -30.45 -87.42 99.56
CA GLU A 868 -31.01 -88.72 99.17
C GLU A 868 -30.04 -89.88 99.45
N ASN A 869 -28.78 -89.76 99.00
CA ASN A 869 -27.78 -90.82 99.15
C ASN A 869 -27.41 -91.07 100.61
N TYR A 870 -27.29 -90.00 101.41
CA TYR A 870 -26.98 -90.14 102.83
C TYR A 870 -28.11 -90.83 103.58
N GLN A 871 -29.37 -90.47 103.30
CA GLN A 871 -30.56 -91.11 103.88
C GLN A 871 -30.63 -92.60 103.49
N MET A 872 -30.35 -92.95 102.24
CA MET A 872 -30.30 -94.35 101.79
C MET A 872 -29.21 -95.16 102.51
N LEU A 873 -27.99 -94.61 102.64
CA LEU A 873 -26.87 -95.31 103.26
C LEU A 873 -27.00 -95.49 104.77
N THR A 874 -27.59 -94.51 105.47
CA THR A 874 -27.73 -94.54 106.94
C THR A 874 -29.05 -95.11 107.43
N LEU A 875 -30.03 -95.31 106.54
CA LEU A 875 -31.42 -95.64 106.88
C LEU A 875 -32.00 -94.66 107.94
N GLY A 876 -31.60 -93.39 107.86
CA GLY A 876 -32.03 -92.29 108.73
C GLY A 876 -30.91 -91.31 109.09
N GLY A 877 -31.23 -90.01 109.18
CA GLY A 877 -30.25 -88.92 109.31
C GLY A 877 -30.34 -87.97 108.11
N ASP A 878 -29.63 -86.85 108.13
CA ASP A 878 -29.62 -85.86 107.04
C ASP A 878 -28.20 -85.34 106.80
N ALA A 879 -27.91 -84.94 105.56
CA ALA A 879 -26.64 -84.33 105.16
C ALA A 879 -26.93 -83.16 104.21
N GLU A 880 -26.26 -82.03 104.42
CA GLU A 880 -26.52 -80.80 103.69
C GLU A 880 -25.22 -80.01 103.43
N LEU A 881 -25.17 -79.36 102.27
CA LEU A 881 -24.10 -78.44 101.89
C LEU A 881 -24.66 -77.01 101.95
N GLU A 882 -24.03 -76.15 102.73
CA GLU A 882 -24.43 -74.76 102.90
C GLU A 882 -23.34 -73.84 102.35
N LEU A 883 -23.74 -72.76 101.67
CA LEU A 883 -22.82 -71.69 101.25
C LEU A 883 -22.59 -70.75 102.44
N VAL A 884 -21.34 -70.38 102.69
CA VAL A 884 -21.01 -69.42 103.77
C VAL A 884 -21.52 -68.02 103.41
N ASP A 885 -21.32 -67.62 102.14
CA ASP A 885 -21.91 -66.41 101.57
C ASP A 885 -22.87 -66.77 100.44
N SER A 886 -24.13 -66.36 100.59
CA SER A 886 -25.19 -66.55 99.59
C SER A 886 -25.11 -65.58 98.41
N LEU A 887 -24.40 -64.45 98.56
CA LEU A 887 -24.27 -63.41 97.53
C LEU A 887 -23.11 -63.72 96.57
N ASP A 888 -21.96 -64.16 97.07
CA ASP A 888 -20.85 -64.63 96.25
C ASP A 888 -20.31 -65.99 96.74
N PRO A 889 -20.78 -67.12 96.15
CA PRO A 889 -20.39 -68.46 96.59
C PRO A 889 -18.90 -68.78 96.39
N PHE A 890 -18.16 -67.94 95.66
CA PHE A 890 -16.75 -68.16 95.38
C PHE A 890 -15.81 -67.54 96.42
N SER A 891 -16.32 -66.73 97.35
CA SER A 891 -15.51 -65.96 98.30
C SER A 891 -15.11 -66.78 99.53
N GLU A 892 -16.08 -67.39 100.21
CA GLU A 892 -15.87 -67.99 101.56
C GLU A 892 -16.08 -69.53 101.61
N GLY A 893 -16.47 -70.15 100.49
CA GLY A 893 -16.53 -71.60 100.32
C GLY A 893 -17.83 -72.29 100.78
N ILE A 894 -17.79 -73.62 100.87
CA ILE A 894 -18.93 -74.50 101.17
C ILE A 894 -18.71 -75.21 102.51
N MET A 895 -19.74 -75.21 103.36
CA MET A 895 -19.78 -75.92 104.63
C MET A 895 -20.55 -77.24 104.49
N PHE A 896 -19.91 -78.36 104.88
CA PHE A 896 -20.55 -79.67 104.89
C PHE A 896 -21.00 -80.05 106.32
N SER A 897 -22.32 -80.06 106.50
CA SER A 897 -23.00 -80.34 107.76
C SER A 897 -23.77 -81.66 107.69
N VAL A 898 -23.64 -82.48 108.71
CA VAL A 898 -24.27 -83.82 108.74
C VAL A 898 -24.94 -84.07 110.08
N ARG A 899 -26.09 -84.72 110.04
CA ARG A 899 -26.89 -85.18 111.17
C ARG A 899 -27.03 -86.70 111.12
N PRO A 900 -26.19 -87.44 111.87
CA PRO A 900 -26.34 -88.88 111.99
C PRO A 900 -27.69 -89.26 112.65
N PRO A 901 -28.18 -90.50 112.45
CA PRO A 901 -29.45 -90.94 113.01
C PRO A 901 -29.47 -90.78 114.54
N LYS A 902 -30.56 -90.16 115.06
CA LYS A 902 -30.76 -89.87 116.48
C LYS A 902 -29.71 -88.93 117.13
N LYS A 903 -28.93 -88.18 116.33
CA LYS A 903 -27.96 -87.15 116.80
C LYS A 903 -28.30 -85.75 116.27
N SER A 904 -27.59 -84.73 116.78
CA SER A 904 -27.66 -83.34 116.32
C SER A 904 -26.74 -83.07 115.13
N TRP A 905 -26.98 -81.96 114.42
CA TRP A 905 -26.13 -81.47 113.34
C TRP A 905 -24.71 -81.19 113.81
N LYS A 906 -23.72 -81.74 113.08
CA LYS A 906 -22.29 -81.54 113.34
C LYS A 906 -21.54 -81.31 112.03
N LYS A 907 -20.49 -80.49 112.10
CA LYS A 907 -19.52 -80.35 111.00
C LYS A 907 -18.73 -81.65 110.83
N ILE A 908 -18.32 -81.97 109.60
CA ILE A 908 -17.63 -83.23 109.28
C ILE A 908 -16.43 -83.54 110.19
N PHE A 909 -15.63 -82.54 110.59
CA PHE A 909 -14.46 -82.73 111.46
C PHE A 909 -14.81 -83.34 112.83
N ASN A 910 -16.02 -83.11 113.35
CA ASN A 910 -16.46 -83.53 114.68
C ASN A 910 -17.26 -84.85 114.69
N LEU A 911 -17.28 -85.57 113.57
CA LEU A 911 -17.93 -86.88 113.42
C LEU A 911 -16.99 -88.05 113.80
N SER A 912 -17.59 -89.20 114.15
CA SER A 912 -16.87 -90.46 114.34
C SER A 912 -16.20 -90.93 113.04
N GLY A 913 -15.15 -91.77 113.11
CA GLY A 913 -14.46 -92.30 111.93
C GLY A 913 -15.40 -92.95 110.91
N GLY A 914 -16.28 -93.85 111.36
CA GLY A 914 -17.27 -94.48 110.47
C GLY A 914 -18.32 -93.50 109.91
N GLU A 915 -18.72 -92.49 110.70
CA GLU A 915 -19.65 -91.45 110.25
C GLU A 915 -19.00 -90.53 109.20
N LYS A 916 -17.72 -90.20 109.36
CA LYS A 916 -16.94 -89.46 108.37
C LYS A 916 -16.85 -90.23 107.07
N THR A 917 -16.48 -91.51 107.12
CA THR A 917 -16.38 -92.37 105.93
C THR A 917 -17.71 -92.44 105.19
N LEU A 918 -18.82 -92.64 105.90
CA LEU A 918 -20.14 -92.75 105.28
C LEU A 918 -20.63 -91.41 104.70
N SER A 919 -20.37 -90.29 105.40
CA SER A 919 -20.69 -88.94 104.90
C SER A 919 -19.88 -88.59 103.65
N SER A 920 -18.61 -88.95 103.63
CA SER A 920 -17.73 -88.76 102.46
C SER A 920 -18.16 -89.65 101.29
N LEU A 921 -18.50 -90.92 101.54
CA LEU A 921 -19.02 -91.82 100.49
C LEU A 921 -20.33 -91.28 99.91
N ALA A 922 -21.26 -90.79 100.75
CA ALA A 922 -22.50 -90.19 100.27
C ALA A 922 -22.25 -88.98 99.34
N LEU A 923 -21.26 -88.15 99.66
CA LEU A 923 -20.84 -87.03 98.81
C LEU A 923 -20.20 -87.50 97.50
N VAL A 924 -19.33 -88.51 97.55
CA VAL A 924 -18.74 -89.11 96.34
C VAL A 924 -19.83 -89.67 95.42
N PHE A 925 -20.86 -90.31 95.97
CA PHE A 925 -21.99 -90.81 95.18
C PHE A 925 -22.92 -89.70 94.68
N ALA A 926 -23.08 -88.61 95.42
CA ALA A 926 -23.84 -87.44 94.94
C ALA A 926 -23.13 -86.78 93.76
N LEU A 927 -21.80 -86.68 93.82
CA LEU A 927 -20.96 -86.22 92.72
C LEU A 927 -21.02 -87.18 91.53
N HIS A 928 -21.04 -88.50 91.78
CA HIS A 928 -21.24 -89.50 90.73
C HIS A 928 -22.56 -89.30 89.99
N HIS A 929 -23.65 -89.02 90.71
CA HIS A 929 -24.94 -88.78 90.08
C HIS A 929 -24.95 -87.50 89.24
N TYR A 930 -24.29 -86.44 89.72
CA TYR A 930 -24.17 -85.20 88.96
C TYR A 930 -23.29 -85.35 87.71
N LYS A 931 -22.19 -86.11 87.82
CA LYS A 931 -21.28 -86.40 86.71
C LYS A 931 -20.80 -87.85 86.80
N PRO A 932 -21.42 -88.79 86.06
CA PRO A 932 -21.06 -90.20 86.16
C PRO A 932 -19.66 -90.44 85.58
N THR A 933 -18.75 -90.91 86.42
CA THR A 933 -17.42 -91.38 86.00
C THR A 933 -17.50 -92.87 85.66
N PRO A 934 -16.94 -93.33 84.52
CA PRO A 934 -17.08 -94.72 84.10
C PRO A 934 -16.33 -95.74 84.97
N LEU A 935 -15.35 -95.30 85.77
CA LEU A 935 -14.49 -96.16 86.57
C LEU A 935 -14.26 -95.56 87.97
N TYR A 936 -14.46 -96.36 89.01
CA TYR A 936 -14.14 -96.05 90.41
C TYR A 936 -13.18 -97.08 90.98
N PHE A 937 -12.16 -96.59 91.67
CA PHE A 937 -11.20 -97.40 92.43
C PHE A 937 -11.29 -97.02 93.89
N MET A 938 -11.63 -97.98 94.75
CA MET A 938 -11.84 -97.78 96.18
C MET A 938 -10.97 -98.76 96.97
N ASP A 939 -10.09 -98.22 97.80
CA ASP A 939 -9.15 -99.01 98.61
C ASP A 939 -9.52 -98.90 100.09
N GLU A 940 -9.77 -100.04 100.75
CA GLU A 940 -10.06 -100.19 102.19
C GLU A 940 -11.16 -99.26 102.75
N ILE A 941 -12.16 -98.90 101.94
CA ILE A 941 -13.25 -97.99 102.34
C ILE A 941 -14.12 -98.50 103.51
N ASP A 942 -14.05 -99.80 103.79
CA ASP A 942 -14.82 -100.52 104.78
C ASP A 942 -14.08 -100.73 106.11
N ALA A 943 -12.81 -100.30 106.22
CA ALA A 943 -12.00 -100.48 107.43
C ALA A 943 -12.66 -99.86 108.68
N ALA A 944 -13.26 -98.67 108.54
CA ALA A 944 -13.91 -97.93 109.62
C ALA A 944 -15.43 -98.15 109.71
N LEU A 945 -15.99 -99.03 108.88
CA LEU A 945 -17.43 -99.30 108.83
C LEU A 945 -17.81 -100.56 109.61
N ASP A 946 -18.98 -100.52 110.24
CA ASP A 946 -19.58 -101.68 110.91
C ASP A 946 -20.23 -102.63 109.91
N PHE A 947 -20.36 -103.92 110.25
CA PHE A 947 -20.81 -104.98 109.32
C PHE A 947 -22.14 -104.64 108.64
N LYS A 948 -23.08 -104.02 109.38
CA LYS A 948 -24.40 -103.60 108.87
C LYS A 948 -24.28 -102.51 107.80
N ASN A 949 -23.42 -101.52 108.04
CA ASN A 949 -23.21 -100.42 107.09
C ASN A 949 -22.39 -100.87 105.89
N VAL A 950 -21.42 -101.78 106.07
CA VAL A 950 -20.66 -102.40 104.97
C VAL A 950 -21.61 -103.10 104.00
N SER A 951 -22.59 -103.87 104.50
CA SER A 951 -23.58 -104.55 103.64
C SER A 951 -24.47 -103.57 102.87
N ILE A 952 -24.93 -102.48 103.49
CA ILE A 952 -25.75 -101.45 102.81
C ILE A 952 -24.93 -100.75 101.73
N VAL A 953 -23.68 -100.38 102.04
CA VAL A 953 -22.76 -99.75 101.07
C VAL A 953 -22.45 -100.70 99.93
N ALA A 954 -22.18 -101.98 100.21
CA ALA A 954 -21.90 -102.99 99.18
C ALA A 954 -23.10 -103.19 98.25
N PHE A 955 -24.31 -103.25 98.79
CA PHE A 955 -25.54 -103.34 97.99
C PHE A 955 -25.77 -102.07 97.15
N TYR A 956 -25.55 -100.90 97.74
CA TYR A 956 -25.66 -99.63 97.03
C TYR A 956 -24.65 -99.53 95.87
N ILE A 957 -23.39 -99.90 96.11
CA ILE A 957 -22.37 -99.93 95.05
C ILE A 957 -22.79 -100.93 93.97
N TYR A 958 -23.25 -102.12 94.36
CA TYR A 958 -23.73 -103.13 93.41
C TYR A 958 -24.84 -102.60 92.51
N GLU A 959 -25.83 -101.87 93.05
CA GLU A 959 -26.89 -101.27 92.24
C GLU A 959 -26.34 -100.22 91.25
N GLN A 960 -25.34 -99.44 91.67
CA GLN A 960 -24.68 -98.43 90.83
C GLN A 960 -23.72 -99.04 89.79
N THR A 961 -23.34 -100.32 89.89
CA THR A 961 -22.47 -100.98 88.89
C THR A 961 -23.05 -101.04 87.48
N LYS A 962 -24.37 -100.84 87.32
CA LYS A 962 -25.03 -100.81 86.01
C LYS A 962 -24.46 -99.73 85.08
N ASN A 963 -24.04 -98.60 85.66
CA ASN A 963 -23.63 -97.41 84.90
C ASN A 963 -22.13 -97.09 85.04
N ALA A 964 -21.41 -97.73 85.97
CA ALA A 964 -19.99 -97.52 86.19
C ALA A 964 -19.28 -98.77 86.72
N GLN A 965 -18.00 -98.94 86.38
CA GLN A 965 -17.20 -100.05 86.88
C GLN A 965 -16.59 -99.70 88.24
N PHE A 966 -16.83 -100.54 89.25
CA PHE A 966 -16.23 -100.40 90.58
C PHE A 966 -15.17 -101.47 90.80
N ILE A 967 -13.95 -101.03 91.15
CA ILE A 967 -12.86 -101.89 91.60
C ILE A 967 -12.64 -101.58 93.08
N ILE A 968 -12.95 -102.55 93.95
CA ILE A 968 -12.91 -102.38 95.40
C ILE A 968 -11.86 -103.35 95.96
N ILE A 969 -10.95 -102.82 96.77
CA ILE A 969 -10.03 -103.59 97.60
C ILE A 969 -10.59 -103.57 99.02
N SER A 970 -10.89 -104.75 99.57
CA SER A 970 -11.51 -104.91 100.88
C SER A 970 -11.12 -106.25 101.49
N LEU A 971 -11.05 -106.28 102.83
CA LEU A 971 -10.84 -107.49 103.63
C LEU A 971 -12.14 -107.98 104.31
N ARG A 972 -13.27 -107.26 104.18
CA ARG A 972 -14.55 -107.66 104.80
C ARG A 972 -15.36 -108.52 103.83
N ASN A 973 -15.77 -109.70 104.30
CA ASN A 973 -16.57 -110.65 103.52
C ASN A 973 -17.80 -110.01 102.86
N ASN A 974 -18.56 -109.19 103.62
CA ASN A 974 -19.79 -108.55 103.15
C ASN A 974 -19.61 -107.66 101.90
N MET A 975 -18.41 -107.14 101.64
CA MET A 975 -18.14 -106.24 100.51
C MET A 975 -17.86 -107.03 99.22
N PHE A 976 -16.99 -108.03 99.30
CA PHE A 976 -16.58 -108.79 98.12
C PHE A 976 -17.47 -110.02 97.83
N GLU A 977 -18.37 -110.39 98.73
CA GLU A 977 -19.35 -111.46 98.51
C GLU A 977 -20.29 -111.16 97.32
N ILE A 978 -20.60 -109.88 97.10
CA ILE A 978 -21.48 -109.42 96.01
C ILE A 978 -20.70 -109.19 94.70
N ALA A 979 -19.36 -109.32 94.72
CA ALA A 979 -18.53 -109.03 93.57
C ALA A 979 -18.71 -110.04 92.42
N ASP A 980 -18.80 -109.55 91.18
CA ASP A 980 -18.84 -110.41 90.00
C ASP A 980 -17.50 -111.12 89.73
N ARG A 981 -16.39 -110.51 90.15
CA ARG A 981 -15.04 -111.03 89.97
C ARG A 981 -14.16 -110.65 91.17
N LEU A 982 -13.45 -111.62 91.70
CA LEU A 982 -12.51 -111.46 92.81
C LEU A 982 -11.08 -111.46 92.28
N ILE A 983 -10.24 -110.60 92.84
CA ILE A 983 -8.80 -110.58 92.55
C ILE A 983 -8.08 -110.80 93.88
N GLY A 984 -7.55 -112.01 94.06
CA GLY A 984 -6.73 -112.36 95.21
C GLY A 984 -5.28 -111.95 94.98
N ILE A 985 -4.70 -111.19 95.91
CA ILE A 985 -3.31 -110.77 95.87
C ILE A 985 -2.53 -111.55 96.95
N TYR A 986 -1.38 -112.13 96.60
CA TYR A 986 -0.50 -112.83 97.53
C TYR A 986 0.97 -112.52 97.25
N LYS A 987 1.81 -112.56 98.28
CA LYS A 987 3.24 -112.21 98.16
C LYS A 987 4.10 -113.45 98.41
N THR A 988 4.89 -113.83 97.41
CA THR A 988 5.87 -114.93 97.52
C THR A 988 7.26 -114.42 97.16
N TYR A 989 8.28 -114.75 97.95
CA TYR A 989 9.66 -114.25 97.77
C TYR A 989 9.73 -112.71 97.61
N ASN A 990 9.02 -112.00 98.48
CA ASN A 990 8.89 -110.54 98.43
C ASN A 990 8.36 -109.97 97.10
N THR A 991 7.78 -110.80 96.23
CA THR A 991 7.17 -110.44 94.94
C THR A 991 5.65 -110.57 95.04
N THR A 992 4.92 -109.47 94.82
CA THR A 992 3.45 -109.44 94.85
C THR A 992 2.91 -110.02 93.54
N LYS A 993 2.06 -111.06 93.63
CA LYS A 993 1.36 -111.69 92.52
C LYS A 993 -0.14 -111.59 92.75
N SER A 994 -0.93 -111.59 91.68
CA SER A 994 -2.39 -111.54 91.73
C SER A 994 -3.02 -112.64 90.89
N VAL A 995 -4.11 -113.23 91.38
CA VAL A 995 -4.93 -114.22 90.65
C VAL A 995 -6.37 -113.75 90.67
N ALA A 996 -7.00 -113.74 89.51
CA ALA A 996 -8.41 -113.37 89.37
C ALA A 996 -9.29 -114.62 89.28
N THR A 997 -10.35 -114.69 90.10
CA THR A 997 -11.34 -115.76 90.10
C THR A 997 -12.74 -115.19 89.93
N ASN A 998 -13.63 -115.95 89.29
CA ASN A 998 -15.04 -115.57 89.19
C ASN A 998 -15.84 -116.42 90.20
N PRO A 999 -16.32 -115.84 91.32
CA PRO A 999 -17.01 -116.59 92.37
C PRO A 999 -18.27 -117.29 91.84
N LYS A 1000 -19.00 -116.67 90.90
CA LYS A 1000 -20.20 -117.28 90.29
C LYS A 1000 -19.88 -118.54 89.48
N ILE A 1001 -18.72 -118.58 88.79
CA ILE A 1001 -18.29 -119.75 88.01
C ILE A 1001 -17.77 -120.87 88.93
N ILE A 1002 -17.03 -120.53 90.00
CA ILE A 1002 -16.51 -121.54 90.94
C ILE A 1002 -17.65 -122.21 91.71
N ALA A 1003 -18.64 -121.43 92.15
CA ALA A 1003 -19.86 -121.98 92.74
C ALA A 1003 -20.57 -122.98 91.79
N SER A 1004 -20.49 -122.78 90.47
CA SER A 1004 -21.05 -123.70 89.46
C SER A 1004 -20.17 -124.92 89.14
N LYS A 1005 -18.82 -124.81 89.23
CA LYS A 1005 -17.86 -125.88 88.88
C LYS A 1005 -17.39 -126.75 90.05
N GLY A 1006 -17.52 -126.30 91.30
CA GLY A 1006 -17.24 -127.11 92.50
C GLY A 1006 -18.11 -128.36 92.64
N LEU A 1007 -19.05 -128.57 91.71
CA LEU A 1007 -19.84 -129.79 91.53
C LEU A 1007 -19.17 -130.85 90.64
N ALA A 1008 -18.02 -130.59 89.98
CA ALA A 1008 -17.39 -131.52 89.02
C ALA A 1008 -15.85 -131.65 89.18
N GLU A 1009 -15.44 -132.80 89.70
CA GLU A 1009 -14.13 -133.39 90.11
C GLU A 1009 -12.77 -133.08 89.41
N PRO A 1010 -11.64 -133.40 90.09
CA PRO A 1010 -10.28 -133.49 89.54
C PRO A 1010 -9.70 -134.92 89.46
N ALA A 1011 -8.93 -135.22 88.41
CA ALA A 1011 -7.79 -136.16 88.32
C ALA A 1011 -7.38 -136.19 86.84
N SER A 1012 -6.13 -136.26 86.38
CA SER A 1012 -4.81 -136.47 86.97
C SER A 1012 -3.79 -136.24 85.84
N THR A 1013 -2.75 -135.46 86.14
CA THR A 1013 -1.33 -135.58 85.73
C THR A 1013 -0.88 -136.24 84.40
N GLU A 1014 0.07 -135.51 83.76
CA GLU A 1014 1.27 -135.96 83.02
C GLU A 1014 1.16 -136.37 81.53
N CYS A 1015 1.55 -135.47 80.62
CA CYS A 1015 2.87 -135.43 79.97
C CYS A 1015 2.87 -134.52 78.73
N LEU A 1016 3.95 -133.71 78.60
CA LEU A 1016 4.31 -132.70 77.59
C LEU A 1016 3.64 -131.31 77.68
#